data_AF-L9KFS4-F1
#
_entry.id   AF-L9KFS4-F1
#
_cell.length_a   1.000
_cell.length_b   1.000
_cell.length_c   1.000
_cell.angle_alpha   90.00
_cell.angle_beta   90.00
_cell.angle_gamma   90.00
#
_symmetry.space_group_name_H-M   'P 1'
#
loop_
_entity.id
_entity.type
_entity.pdbx_description
1 polymer ?
#
loop_
_entity_poly.entity_id
_entity_poly.type
_entity_poly.pdbx_seq_one_letter_code
_entity_poly.pdbx_strand_id
1 'polypeptide(L)'
;MLLDQLRSHCTVKDPESLLVPAPLSGPRRYQVMRQHTRQQLSFHIDSSSSSSSGQLVDFTLREFLWQHVELVLSKKGFDDSVGRNPQPSHFELPTYQKWISAASKLYEVAIEGKEEDLGSPTGELTSKILSSIKVLEGFLDIDTKFSENRCQKALPMAHSAYQSNLPHNYTMTVHKNQLAQALRVYSQHARGPAFHKYAMQLHEDCYKFWSNGHQLCEERSLTDQHCVHKFHSLPKSGEKPEADRNPPVLYHNSRARSTGACNCGRKQAPRDDPFDIKAANYDFYQLLEEKCCGKLDHINFPVFEPSTPDPAPAKNESSPALPDSDADKLKEKEPQTQGESTSLSLALSLGQSTDSLGTYPADPQAGGDNPEVHGQGEAKTEKRPNLVDRQASTVEYLPGMLHSNCPKGLLPKFSSWSLVKLGPAKSYNFHTGLDQQGFIPGTNYLMPWDIVIRTRTEDEGDLDTNSWPAPNKAIPGKRSAVVMGRGRRRDDIARAFVGFEYEDSRGRRFMCSGPEKVMKVMGSGPKESALKALNSDMPLYILSSSQGRGLKPHYAQLMRLFVVVPDAPLQIILMPQVQPGPPPCPVFYPEKQEITLPPDGLWVLRFPYAYVTERGPCFPPKESVQLMSYKVLRGVLKAVTQ
;
A
#
# COMPACT_ATOMS: atom_id res chain seq x y z
N MET A 1 37.97 28.30 54.04
CA MET A 1 39.37 28.05 54.46
C MET A 1 40.41 28.45 53.42
N LEU A 2 40.54 27.81 52.25
CA LEU A 2 41.53 28.26 51.25
C LEU A 2 41.21 29.64 50.61
N LEU A 3 39.92 29.96 50.43
CA LEU A 3 39.50 31.29 49.93
C LEU A 3 39.62 32.39 51.00
N ASP A 4 39.50 32.06 52.28
CA ASP A 4 39.72 33.01 53.40
C ASP A 4 41.22 33.28 53.60
N GLN A 5 42.05 32.26 53.38
CA GLN A 5 43.51 32.41 53.30
C GLN A 5 43.90 33.27 52.09
N LEU A 6 43.28 33.07 50.93
CA LEU A 6 43.51 33.94 49.77
C LEU A 6 43.15 35.40 50.07
N ARG A 7 42.02 35.64 50.74
CA ARG A 7 41.57 36.99 51.13
C ARG A 7 42.54 37.68 52.09
N SER A 8 43.05 36.96 53.08
CA SER A 8 44.01 37.49 54.06
C SER A 8 45.42 37.68 53.48
N HIS A 9 45.83 36.82 52.53
CA HIS A 9 47.09 36.99 51.81
C HIS A 9 47.05 38.12 50.75
N CYS A 10 45.88 38.46 50.22
CA CYS A 10 45.71 39.57 49.26
C CYS A 10 45.54 40.95 49.93
N THR A 11 45.18 41.04 51.23
CA THR A 11 45.00 42.33 51.93
C THR A 11 46.26 42.86 52.62
N VAL A 12 47.40 42.18 52.53
CA VAL A 12 48.68 42.59 53.15
C VAL A 12 49.62 43.30 52.16
N LYS A 13 49.25 43.40 50.87
CA LYS A 13 50.01 44.15 49.84
C LYS A 13 49.16 45.23 49.17
N ASP A 14 49.07 46.40 49.80
CA ASP A 14 49.30 47.72 49.19
C ASP A 14 48.88 48.84 50.18
N PRO A 15 49.83 49.58 50.77
CA PRO A 15 49.55 50.70 51.66
C PRO A 15 49.57 52.02 50.88
N GLU A 16 48.85 52.16 49.76
CA GLU A 16 48.69 53.46 49.09
C GLU A 16 47.68 53.36 47.95
N SER A 17 46.41 53.67 48.21
CA SER A 17 45.44 54.21 47.24
C SER A 17 44.09 54.41 47.95
N LEU A 18 44.04 55.42 48.81
CA LEU A 18 42.80 56.13 49.09
C LEU A 18 42.42 56.85 47.80
N LEU A 19 41.25 56.53 47.23
CA LEU A 19 40.24 57.50 46.74
C LEU A 19 39.18 56.80 45.87
N VAL A 20 37.96 56.76 46.43
CA VAL A 20 36.63 56.75 45.77
C VAL A 20 36.20 55.47 45.05
N PRO A 21 34.98 54.98 45.37
CA PRO A 21 34.01 54.78 44.30
C PRO A 21 32.59 55.24 44.67
N ALA A 22 31.95 55.94 43.74
CA ALA A 22 30.51 56.11 43.65
C ALA A 22 30.07 55.81 42.19
N PRO A 23 28.78 55.66 41.89
CA PRO A 23 28.01 54.42 42.01
C PRO A 23 27.39 54.01 40.66
N LEU A 24 27.05 52.73 40.46
CA LEU A 24 26.16 52.33 39.36
C LEU A 24 25.10 51.31 39.80
N SER A 25 23.90 51.55 39.27
CA SER A 25 22.57 51.13 39.69
C SER A 25 22.08 49.89 38.92
N GLY A 26 21.25 49.04 39.54
CA GLY A 26 20.41 48.04 38.82
C GLY A 26 19.91 46.86 39.68
N PRO A 27 18.71 46.28 39.43
CA PRO A 27 17.72 46.09 40.50
C PRO A 27 17.34 44.65 40.89
N ARG A 28 16.90 44.53 42.16
CA ARG A 28 15.94 43.59 42.79
C ARG A 28 15.96 42.11 42.39
N ARG A 29 16.42 41.25 43.32
CA ARG A 29 15.91 39.87 43.50
C ARG A 29 15.41 39.65 44.94
N TYR A 30 14.22 39.05 45.01
CA TYR A 30 13.50 38.59 46.19
C TYR A 30 14.37 37.70 47.09
N GLN A 31 14.52 38.05 48.36
CA GLN A 31 14.98 37.14 49.42
C GLN A 31 13.77 36.56 50.14
N VAL A 32 13.58 35.25 49.99
CA VAL A 32 12.64 34.45 50.78
C VAL A 32 13.25 34.24 52.17
N MET A 33 12.61 34.81 53.19
CA MET A 33 12.84 34.46 54.60
C MET A 33 12.48 32.99 54.82
N ARG A 34 13.49 32.11 54.92
CA ARG A 34 13.36 30.82 55.61
C ARG A 34 13.84 31.00 57.03
N GLN A 35 12.89 31.23 57.96
CA GLN A 35 13.12 31.05 59.38
C GLN A 35 13.32 29.54 59.63
N HIS A 36 14.57 29.14 59.87
CA HIS A 36 14.88 27.83 60.44
C HIS A 36 14.68 27.92 61.96
N THR A 37 13.48 27.59 62.43
CA THR A 37 13.22 27.31 63.84
C THR A 37 13.79 25.94 64.17
N ARG A 38 15.08 25.89 64.51
CA ARG A 38 15.76 24.67 64.97
C ARG A 38 15.49 24.50 66.46
N GLN A 39 14.34 23.90 66.80
CA GLN A 39 14.10 23.39 68.17
C GLN A 39 15.07 22.24 68.43
N GLN A 40 16.08 22.46 69.28
CA GLN A 40 16.92 21.38 69.81
C GLN A 40 16.30 20.84 71.11
N LEU A 41 15.98 19.55 71.09
CA LEU A 41 15.62 18.74 72.26
C LEU A 41 16.89 18.48 73.08
N SER A 42 16.88 18.83 74.37
CA SER A 42 18.00 18.66 75.30
C SER A 42 17.73 17.52 76.31
N PHE A 43 18.68 16.59 76.45
CA PHE A 43 18.73 15.60 77.53
C PHE A 43 19.73 16.05 78.60
N HIS A 44 19.41 15.80 79.88
CA HIS A 44 20.17 16.23 81.07
C HIS A 44 21.04 15.07 81.59
N ILE A 45 22.30 15.34 81.93
CA ILE A 45 23.11 14.50 82.84
C ILE A 45 23.78 15.41 83.86
N ASP A 46 23.62 15.05 85.14
CA ASP A 46 24.10 15.80 86.30
C ASP A 46 25.50 15.36 86.74
N SER A 47 26.37 16.34 86.99
CA SER A 47 27.41 16.26 88.02
C SER A 47 27.77 17.66 88.55
N SER A 48 26.99 18.07 89.56
CA SER A 48 27.38 18.80 90.77
C SER A 48 28.40 19.95 90.69
N SER A 49 27.92 21.20 90.66
CA SER A 49 27.90 22.09 91.85
C SER A 49 27.37 23.51 91.50
N SER A 50 26.44 23.98 92.35
CA SER A 50 25.87 25.33 92.46
C SER A 50 25.06 25.93 91.28
N SER A 51 23.75 25.85 91.47
CA SER A 51 22.65 26.66 90.91
C SER A 51 23.01 28.01 90.24
N SER A 52 22.81 28.11 88.93
CA SER A 52 22.05 29.19 88.26
C SER A 52 21.91 28.89 86.76
N SER A 53 20.69 29.00 86.23
CA SER A 53 20.34 29.31 84.83
C SER A 53 21.36 29.02 83.70
N GLY A 54 21.12 27.93 82.96
CA GLY A 54 21.34 27.68 81.52
C GLY A 54 22.54 28.29 80.78
N GLN A 55 23.39 27.41 80.23
CA GLN A 55 24.19 27.71 79.03
C GLN A 55 24.27 26.46 78.15
N LEU A 56 23.68 26.53 76.94
CA LEU A 56 23.91 25.56 75.88
C LEU A 56 25.37 25.71 75.46
N VAL A 57 26.22 24.78 75.87
CA VAL A 57 27.61 24.74 75.42
C VAL A 57 27.63 24.01 74.09
N ASP A 58 28.05 24.69 73.01
CA ASP A 58 28.21 24.05 71.71
C ASP A 58 29.33 23.03 71.80
N PHE A 59 28.97 21.75 71.90
CA PHE A 59 29.92 20.65 71.85
C PHE A 59 30.48 20.51 70.42
N THR A 60 31.78 20.27 70.31
CA THR A 60 32.34 19.74 69.07
C THR A 60 31.76 18.35 68.80
N LEU A 61 31.72 17.91 67.53
CA LEU A 61 31.24 16.57 67.17
C LEU A 61 31.90 15.46 68.02
N ARG A 62 33.18 15.65 68.35
CA ARG A 62 33.91 14.74 69.22
C ARG A 62 33.34 14.73 70.62
N GLU A 63 33.19 15.87 71.27
CA GLU A 63 32.68 15.94 72.65
C GLU A 63 31.26 15.40 72.77
N PHE A 64 30.40 15.75 71.80
CA PHE A 64 29.02 15.27 71.75
C PHE A 64 28.92 13.74 71.59
N LEU A 65 29.77 13.12 70.76
CA LEU A 65 29.79 11.68 70.59
C LEU A 65 30.52 10.97 71.75
N TRP A 66 31.61 11.58 72.23
CA TRP A 66 32.50 10.97 73.21
C TRP A 66 31.84 10.76 74.57
N GLN A 67 30.95 11.67 75.00
CA GLN A 67 30.15 11.45 76.22
C GLN A 67 29.34 10.14 76.17
N HIS A 68 28.80 9.75 75.00
CA HIS A 68 28.06 8.50 74.84
C HIS A 68 28.99 7.29 74.69
N VAL A 69 30.10 7.46 73.95
CA VAL A 69 31.14 6.42 73.83
C VAL A 69 31.74 6.08 75.20
N GLU A 70 31.92 7.09 76.05
CA GLU A 70 32.43 6.91 77.41
C GLU A 70 31.48 6.07 78.27
N LEU A 71 30.16 6.25 78.17
CA LEU A 71 29.18 5.40 78.88
C LEU A 71 29.32 3.91 78.50
N VAL A 72 29.61 3.63 77.23
CA VAL A 72 29.85 2.28 76.72
C VAL A 72 31.20 1.75 77.21
N LEU A 73 32.29 2.47 76.98
CA LEU A 73 33.66 2.03 77.31
C LEU A 73 33.88 1.89 78.82
N SER A 74 33.22 2.72 79.62
CA SER A 74 33.25 2.64 81.09
C SER A 74 32.31 1.57 81.67
N LYS A 75 31.61 0.82 80.81
CA LYS A 75 30.64 -0.23 81.17
C LYS A 75 29.45 0.26 82.01
N LYS A 76 29.12 1.55 81.94
CA LYS A 76 27.93 2.14 82.57
C LYS A 76 26.66 1.77 81.80
N GLY A 77 26.78 1.54 80.49
CA GLY A 77 25.67 1.16 79.62
C GLY A 77 24.69 2.30 79.34
N PHE A 78 23.52 1.96 78.79
CA PHE A 78 22.44 2.92 78.51
C PHE A 78 21.24 2.58 79.41
N ASP A 79 21.01 3.38 80.44
CA ASP A 79 19.83 3.29 81.32
C ASP A 79 18.97 4.55 81.14
N ASP A 80 18.39 4.67 79.96
CA ASP A 80 17.57 5.81 79.52
C ASP A 80 16.06 5.53 79.64
N SER A 81 15.69 4.47 80.37
CA SER A 81 14.29 4.12 80.61
C SER A 81 13.65 5.05 81.65
N VAL A 82 12.91 6.04 81.17
CA VAL A 82 12.20 7.03 82.02
C VAL A 82 10.76 6.60 82.41
N GLY A 83 10.44 5.32 82.26
CA GLY A 83 9.13 4.76 82.65
C GLY A 83 9.00 4.54 84.15
N ARG A 84 7.75 4.48 84.67
CA ARG A 84 7.47 4.24 86.11
C ARG A 84 8.02 2.92 86.65
N ASN A 85 8.34 1.96 85.77
CA ASN A 85 8.98 0.70 86.10
C ASN A 85 10.32 0.61 85.35
N PRO A 86 11.44 1.03 85.96
CA PRO A 86 12.76 0.86 85.38
C PRO A 86 13.00 -0.64 85.15
N GLN A 87 13.18 -1.03 83.89
CA GLN A 87 13.59 -2.38 83.53
C GLN A 87 15.12 -2.39 83.47
N PRO A 88 15.79 -3.44 83.98
CA PRO A 88 17.24 -3.51 83.88
C PRO A 88 17.65 -3.53 82.40
N SER A 89 18.50 -2.58 81.99
CA SER A 89 19.04 -2.58 80.64
C SER A 89 20.14 -3.64 80.51
N HIS A 90 19.99 -4.54 79.54
CA HIS A 90 21.02 -5.51 79.24
C HIS A 90 22.12 -4.83 78.41
N PHE A 91 23.28 -4.62 79.01
CA PHE A 91 24.44 -4.01 78.36
C PHE A 91 25.62 -4.98 78.29
N GLU A 92 26.14 -5.20 77.08
CA GLU A 92 27.35 -5.99 76.82
C GLU A 92 28.33 -5.15 76.01
N LEU A 93 29.59 -5.08 76.47
CA LEU A 93 30.70 -4.50 75.70
C LEU A 93 31.42 -5.64 74.95
N PRO A 94 31.17 -5.83 73.64
CA PRO A 94 31.76 -6.93 72.90
C PRO A 94 33.24 -6.69 72.60
N THR A 95 34.01 -7.76 72.54
CA THR A 95 35.33 -7.70 71.89
C THR A 95 35.16 -7.75 70.38
N TYR A 96 36.13 -7.22 69.64
CA TYR A 96 36.10 -7.22 68.17
C TYR A 96 35.84 -8.62 67.59
N GLN A 97 36.49 -9.66 68.12
CA GLN A 97 36.31 -11.04 67.68
C GLN A 97 34.88 -11.56 67.90
N LYS A 98 34.28 -11.28 69.06
CA LYS A 98 32.90 -11.67 69.36
C LYS A 98 31.91 -10.90 68.48
N TRP A 99 32.11 -9.59 68.31
CA TRP A 99 31.26 -8.76 67.48
C TRP A 99 31.26 -9.23 66.02
N ILE A 100 32.44 -9.51 65.45
CA ILE A 100 32.54 -10.06 64.10
C ILE A 100 31.81 -11.39 63.98
N SER A 101 32.00 -12.31 64.93
CA SER A 101 31.37 -13.63 64.86
C SER A 101 29.84 -13.58 64.88
N ALA A 102 29.26 -12.57 65.53
CA ALA A 102 27.81 -12.34 65.55
C ALA A 102 27.35 -11.55 64.31
N ALA A 103 28.08 -10.50 63.94
CA ALA A 103 27.76 -9.65 62.80
C ALA A 103 27.85 -10.40 61.47
N SER A 104 28.82 -11.32 61.30
CA SER A 104 28.93 -12.14 60.09
C SER A 104 27.71 -13.03 59.90
N LYS A 105 27.26 -13.71 60.97
CA LYS A 105 26.06 -14.55 60.94
C LYS A 105 24.80 -13.73 60.67
N LEU A 106 24.69 -12.53 61.24
CA LEU A 106 23.56 -11.62 60.97
C LEU A 106 23.58 -11.11 59.52
N TYR A 107 24.75 -10.80 58.97
CA TYR A 107 24.91 -10.34 57.60
C TYR A 107 24.57 -11.45 56.60
N GLU A 108 25.03 -12.68 56.85
CA GLU A 108 24.68 -13.88 56.08
C GLU A 108 23.16 -14.10 56.04
N VAL A 109 22.47 -13.93 57.17
CA VAL A 109 21.02 -14.16 57.28
C VAL A 109 20.19 -13.00 56.71
N ALA A 110 20.61 -11.75 56.93
CA ALA A 110 19.82 -10.57 56.58
C ALA A 110 20.10 -10.00 55.18
N ILE A 111 21.31 -10.21 54.64
CA ILE A 111 21.78 -9.56 53.39
C ILE A 111 22.20 -10.58 52.33
N GLU A 112 23.01 -11.60 52.66
CA GLU A 112 23.53 -12.56 51.67
C GLU A 112 22.67 -13.81 51.46
N GLY A 113 21.62 -13.99 52.28
CA GLY A 113 20.78 -15.18 52.30
C GLY A 113 20.20 -15.53 50.93
N LYS A 114 20.80 -16.52 50.26
CA LYS A 114 20.26 -17.12 49.03
C LYS A 114 19.29 -18.25 49.40
N GLU A 115 18.16 -18.35 48.68
CA GLU A 115 17.08 -19.32 48.93
C GLU A 115 17.48 -20.81 48.74
N GLU A 116 18.75 -21.15 48.43
CA GLU A 116 19.12 -22.48 47.92
C GLU A 116 19.51 -23.54 48.98
N ASP A 117 19.75 -23.18 50.25
CA ASP A 117 20.13 -24.16 51.30
C ASP A 117 18.99 -24.43 52.31
N LEU A 118 17.93 -25.11 51.84
CA LEU A 118 16.78 -25.54 52.66
C LEU A 118 17.09 -26.64 53.70
N GLY A 119 18.33 -27.14 53.77
CA GLY A 119 18.74 -28.23 54.66
C GLY A 119 19.39 -27.81 55.98
N SER A 120 19.67 -26.51 56.19
CA SER A 120 20.34 -26.03 57.41
C SER A 120 19.37 -25.25 58.32
N PRO A 121 19.55 -25.30 59.67
CA PRO A 121 18.76 -24.47 60.59
C PRO A 121 18.88 -22.97 60.32
N THR A 122 19.96 -22.56 59.63
CA THR A 122 20.19 -21.19 59.18
C THR A 122 19.28 -20.82 57.99
N GLY A 123 19.02 -21.74 57.06
CA GLY A 123 18.17 -21.51 55.89
C GLY A 123 16.68 -21.32 56.21
N GLU A 124 16.15 -22.09 57.17
CA GLU A 124 14.78 -21.89 57.67
C GLU A 124 14.58 -20.52 58.34
N LEU A 125 15.58 -20.05 59.08
CA LEU A 125 15.55 -18.75 59.74
C LEU A 125 15.60 -17.60 58.71
N THR A 126 16.48 -17.72 57.72
CA THR A 126 16.58 -16.79 56.58
C THR A 126 15.26 -16.69 55.82
N SER A 127 14.59 -17.82 55.53
CA SER A 127 13.29 -17.84 54.85
C SER A 127 12.17 -17.18 55.69
N LYS A 128 12.14 -17.40 57.00
CA LYS A 128 11.20 -16.73 57.93
C LYS A 128 11.43 -15.22 57.99
N ILE A 129 12.69 -14.78 57.99
CA ILE A 129 13.04 -13.36 57.97
C ILE A 129 12.69 -12.73 56.63
N LEU A 130 13.07 -13.33 55.49
CA LEU A 130 12.73 -12.81 54.17
C LEU A 130 11.21 -12.75 53.93
N SER A 131 10.43 -13.75 54.37
CA SER A 131 8.97 -13.70 54.26
C SER A 131 8.36 -12.59 55.13
N SER A 132 8.92 -12.32 56.31
CA SER A 132 8.55 -11.16 57.13
C SER A 132 8.97 -9.83 56.50
N ILE A 133 10.09 -9.78 55.77
CA ILE A 133 10.52 -8.59 55.04
C ILE A 133 9.60 -8.34 53.83
N LYS A 134 9.25 -9.38 53.06
CA LYS A 134 8.31 -9.29 51.92
C LYS A 134 6.93 -8.75 52.31
N VAL A 135 6.41 -9.07 53.50
CA VAL A 135 5.15 -8.45 53.99
C VAL A 135 5.36 -7.00 54.43
N LEU A 136 6.54 -6.68 54.99
CA LEU A 136 6.88 -5.31 55.39
C LEU A 136 7.17 -4.39 54.20
N GLU A 137 7.70 -4.92 53.09
CA GLU A 137 7.82 -4.23 51.81
C GLU A 137 6.46 -3.73 51.32
N GLY A 138 5.38 -4.46 51.61
CA GLY A 138 4.01 -4.02 51.33
C GLY A 138 3.57 -2.73 52.04
N PHE A 139 4.31 -2.25 53.04
CA PHE A 139 4.16 -0.93 53.68
C PHE A 139 5.09 0.15 53.10
N LEU A 140 6.15 -0.25 52.39
CA LEU A 140 7.02 0.67 51.64
C LEU A 140 6.46 0.93 50.23
N ASP A 141 5.80 -0.08 49.67
CA ASP A 141 5.22 -0.11 48.31
C ASP A 141 3.78 0.43 48.25
N ILE A 142 3.53 1.55 48.94
CA ILE A 142 2.20 2.18 48.96
C ILE A 142 1.85 2.71 47.56
N ASP A 143 2.82 3.26 46.82
CA ASP A 143 2.61 3.86 45.50
C ASP A 143 2.25 2.83 44.43
N THR A 144 2.87 1.65 44.45
CA THR A 144 2.55 0.56 43.52
C THR A 144 1.16 0.00 43.84
N LYS A 145 0.87 -0.31 45.10
CA LYS A 145 -0.45 -0.79 45.55
C LYS A 145 -1.56 0.23 45.28
N PHE A 146 -1.31 1.51 45.50
CA PHE A 146 -2.26 2.57 45.15
C PHE A 146 -2.48 2.63 43.64
N SER A 147 -1.41 2.58 42.85
CA SER A 147 -1.48 2.61 41.39
C SER A 147 -2.28 1.43 40.83
N GLU A 148 -2.00 0.20 41.27
CA GLU A 148 -2.73 -0.99 40.83
C GLU A 148 -4.23 -0.89 41.14
N ASN A 149 -4.60 -0.52 42.37
CA ASN A 149 -6.00 -0.36 42.76
C ASN A 149 -6.73 0.73 41.95
N ARG A 150 -6.04 1.84 41.65
CA ARG A 150 -6.60 2.91 40.80
C ARG A 150 -6.78 2.45 39.36
N CYS A 151 -5.78 1.79 38.79
CA CYS A 151 -5.83 1.23 37.44
C CYS A 151 -6.94 0.18 37.30
N GLN A 152 -7.10 -0.72 38.27
CA GLN A 152 -8.16 -1.73 38.28
C GLN A 152 -9.57 -1.11 38.30
N LYS A 153 -9.77 0.01 39.02
CA LYS A 153 -11.04 0.74 39.02
C LYS A 153 -11.28 1.53 37.73
N ALA A 154 -10.21 2.03 37.10
CA ALA A 154 -10.29 2.78 35.85
C ALA A 154 -10.56 1.88 34.62
N LEU A 155 -10.08 0.63 34.64
CA LEU A 155 -10.29 -0.35 33.56
C LEU A 155 -11.75 -0.53 33.13
N PRO A 156 -12.71 -0.87 34.02
CA PRO A 156 -14.10 -1.09 33.62
C PRO A 156 -14.75 0.18 33.06
N MET A 157 -14.36 1.37 33.54
CA MET A 157 -14.84 2.64 32.98
C MET A 157 -14.32 2.86 31.55
N ALA A 158 -13.05 2.54 31.29
CA ALA A 158 -12.47 2.62 29.96
C ALA A 158 -13.07 1.59 29.00
N HIS A 159 -13.32 0.36 29.47
CA HIS A 159 -14.03 -0.68 28.72
C HIS A 159 -15.46 -0.27 28.37
N SER A 160 -16.20 0.32 29.31
CA SER A 160 -17.53 0.85 29.06
C SER A 160 -17.51 1.99 28.03
N ALA A 161 -16.52 2.89 28.13
CA ALA A 161 -16.32 3.93 27.12
C ALA A 161 -16.05 3.32 25.74
N TYR A 162 -15.21 2.27 25.65
CA TYR A 162 -14.97 1.56 24.39
C TYR A 162 -16.26 0.97 23.81
N GLN A 163 -17.07 0.29 24.61
CA GLN A 163 -18.27 -0.41 24.14
C GLN A 163 -19.45 0.53 23.81
N SER A 164 -19.37 1.80 24.19
CA SER A 164 -20.42 2.77 23.94
C SER A 164 -20.54 3.14 22.46
N ASN A 165 -21.78 3.13 21.94
CA ASN A 165 -22.12 3.54 20.57
C ASN A 165 -21.38 2.80 19.44
N LEU A 166 -20.95 1.55 19.67
CA LEU A 166 -20.32 0.75 18.64
C LEU A 166 -21.36 0.09 17.71
N PRO A 167 -21.16 0.14 16.37
CA PRO A 167 -21.91 -0.70 15.45
C PRO A 167 -21.74 -2.19 15.78
N HIS A 168 -22.69 -3.03 15.37
CA HIS A 168 -22.61 -4.47 15.62
C HIS A 168 -21.34 -5.11 15.02
N ASN A 169 -20.90 -4.61 13.86
CA ASN A 169 -19.66 -4.98 13.20
C ASN A 169 -18.99 -3.73 12.63
N TYR A 170 -17.68 -3.58 12.82
CA TYR A 170 -16.95 -2.37 12.42
C TYR A 170 -15.50 -2.66 12.02
N THR A 171 -14.92 -1.70 11.29
CA THR A 171 -13.55 -1.75 10.76
C THR A 171 -12.50 -1.45 11.84
N MET A 172 -11.26 -1.83 11.57
CA MET A 172 -10.06 -1.51 12.33
C MET A 172 -9.93 0.00 12.57
N THR A 173 -10.36 0.82 11.62
CA THR A 173 -10.33 2.28 11.78
C THR A 173 -11.25 2.74 12.91
N VAL A 174 -12.47 2.20 12.98
CA VAL A 174 -13.41 2.49 14.07
C VAL A 174 -12.89 1.92 15.39
N HIS A 175 -12.32 0.71 15.38
CA HIS A 175 -11.66 0.11 16.54
C HIS A 175 -10.59 1.03 17.12
N LYS A 176 -9.65 1.50 16.29
CA LYS A 176 -8.55 2.38 16.70
C LYS A 176 -9.04 3.70 17.27
N ASN A 177 -10.04 4.32 16.63
CA ASN A 177 -10.63 5.56 17.11
C ASN A 177 -11.31 5.37 18.48
N GLN A 178 -12.07 4.30 18.64
CA GLN A 178 -12.75 4.00 19.89
C GLN A 178 -11.78 3.60 21.00
N LEU A 179 -10.73 2.85 20.67
CA LEU A 179 -9.65 2.49 21.59
C LEU A 179 -8.89 3.73 22.07
N ALA A 180 -8.58 4.66 21.16
CA ALA A 180 -7.97 5.94 21.54
C ALA A 180 -8.86 6.73 22.52
N GLN A 181 -10.18 6.73 22.30
CA GLN A 181 -11.13 7.35 23.22
C GLN A 181 -11.17 6.64 24.58
N ALA A 182 -11.15 5.30 24.61
CA ALA A 182 -11.08 4.52 25.83
C ALA A 182 -9.77 4.76 26.61
N LEU A 183 -8.64 4.81 25.92
CA LEU A 183 -7.33 5.16 26.50
C LEU A 183 -7.32 6.58 27.04
N ARG A 184 -8.02 7.52 26.40
CA ARG A 184 -8.19 8.88 26.93
C ARG A 184 -8.95 8.87 28.26
N VAL A 185 -10.06 8.15 28.36
CA VAL A 185 -10.81 8.00 29.62
C VAL A 185 -9.97 7.31 30.70
N TYR A 186 -9.23 6.26 30.32
CA TYR A 186 -8.29 5.58 31.22
C TYR A 186 -7.22 6.54 31.75
N SER A 187 -6.63 7.36 30.89
CA SER A 187 -5.62 8.36 31.25
C SER A 187 -6.14 9.48 32.16
N GLN A 188 -7.45 9.65 32.32
CA GLN A 188 -8.01 10.61 33.27
C GLN A 188 -8.10 10.02 34.68
N HIS A 189 -8.27 8.70 34.81
CA HIS A 189 -8.58 8.04 36.07
C HIS A 189 -7.42 7.21 36.65
N ALA A 190 -6.53 6.67 35.80
CA ALA A 190 -5.40 5.86 36.20
C ALA A 190 -4.12 6.70 36.41
N ARG A 191 -3.33 6.38 37.45
CA ARG A 191 -2.09 7.08 37.83
C ARG A 191 -1.08 6.10 38.44
N GLY A 192 0.20 6.45 38.38
CA GLY A 192 1.29 5.75 39.07
C GLY A 192 2.04 4.71 38.22
N PRO A 193 2.97 3.95 38.84
CA PRO A 193 3.89 3.05 38.14
C PRO A 193 3.21 1.88 37.41
N ALA A 194 2.03 1.44 37.84
CA ALA A 194 1.30 0.34 37.20
C ALA A 194 0.51 0.78 35.94
N PHE A 195 0.50 2.08 35.62
CA PHE A 195 -0.30 2.66 34.53
C PHE A 195 -0.06 1.96 33.18
N HIS A 196 1.20 1.78 32.80
CA HIS A 196 1.54 1.22 31.48
C HIS A 196 1.10 -0.24 31.33
N LYS A 197 1.30 -1.05 32.38
CA LYS A 197 0.89 -2.47 32.42
C LYS A 197 -0.61 -2.61 32.15
N TYR A 198 -1.42 -1.83 32.86
CA TYR A 198 -2.87 -1.88 32.73
C TYR A 198 -3.39 -1.21 31.45
N ALA A 199 -2.68 -0.22 30.90
CA ALA A 199 -3.00 0.34 29.57
C ALA A 199 -2.82 -0.71 28.45
N MET A 200 -1.77 -1.52 28.53
CA MET A 200 -1.57 -2.64 27.59
C MET A 200 -2.65 -3.70 27.73
N GLN A 201 -3.04 -4.02 28.96
CA GLN A 201 -4.17 -4.93 29.21
C GLN A 201 -5.47 -4.41 28.57
N LEU A 202 -5.78 -3.12 28.73
CA LEU A 202 -6.94 -2.50 28.07
C LEU A 202 -6.87 -2.64 26.54
N HIS A 203 -5.70 -2.42 25.94
CA HIS A 203 -5.49 -2.58 24.51
C HIS A 203 -5.77 -4.02 24.05
N GLU A 204 -5.19 -5.01 24.73
CA GLU A 204 -5.40 -6.42 24.40
C GLU A 204 -6.86 -6.84 24.56
N ASP A 205 -7.51 -6.42 25.64
CA ASP A 205 -8.89 -6.79 25.93
C ASP A 205 -9.85 -6.17 24.90
N CYS A 206 -9.65 -4.90 24.53
CA CYS A 206 -10.42 -4.26 23.45
C CYS A 206 -10.16 -4.92 22.08
N TYR A 207 -8.93 -5.33 21.80
CA TYR A 207 -8.59 -6.04 20.57
C TYR A 207 -9.24 -7.43 20.53
N LYS A 208 -9.17 -8.19 21.64
CA LYS A 208 -9.87 -9.49 21.80
C LYS A 208 -11.36 -9.31 21.59
N PHE A 209 -11.97 -8.30 22.19
CA PHE A 209 -13.39 -7.98 21.98
C PHE A 209 -13.70 -7.71 20.50
N TRP A 210 -12.90 -6.89 19.81
CA TRP A 210 -13.12 -6.59 18.39
C TRP A 210 -12.94 -7.83 17.48
N SER A 211 -11.86 -8.59 17.69
CA SER A 211 -11.57 -9.84 16.95
C SER A 211 -12.60 -10.95 17.19
N ASN A 212 -13.33 -10.91 18.32
CA ASN A 212 -14.35 -11.88 18.68
C ASN A 212 -15.70 -11.59 18.00
N GLY A 213 -15.74 -11.69 16.68
CA GLY A 213 -16.99 -11.62 15.90
C GLY A 213 -17.57 -10.21 15.67
N HIS A 214 -16.87 -9.17 16.11
CA HIS A 214 -17.19 -7.76 15.84
C HIS A 214 -16.42 -7.16 14.65
N GLN A 215 -15.42 -7.88 14.13
CA GLN A 215 -14.65 -7.46 12.96
C GLN A 215 -15.49 -7.58 11.67
N LEU A 216 -15.52 -6.48 10.90
CA LEU A 216 -16.06 -6.46 9.53
C LEU A 216 -14.95 -6.83 8.53
N CYS A 217 -15.30 -7.51 7.43
CA CYS A 217 -14.39 -7.65 6.31
C CYS A 217 -14.13 -6.28 5.65
N GLU A 218 -12.86 -5.88 5.56
CA GLU A 218 -12.48 -4.57 5.00
C GLU A 218 -12.22 -4.60 3.50
N GLU A 219 -12.31 -5.79 2.88
CA GLU A 219 -12.08 -5.96 1.46
C GLU A 219 -13.11 -5.20 0.64
N ARG A 220 -12.61 -4.56 -0.42
CA ARG A 220 -13.42 -3.80 -1.36
C ARG A 220 -13.46 -4.50 -2.71
N SER A 221 -14.63 -4.49 -3.31
CA SER A 221 -14.79 -4.94 -4.69
C SER A 221 -14.05 -4.02 -5.64
N LEU A 222 -13.88 -4.46 -6.88
CA LEU A 222 -13.25 -3.68 -7.94
C LEU A 222 -14.09 -2.44 -8.34
N THR A 223 -15.33 -2.32 -7.84
CA THR A 223 -16.18 -1.13 -7.98
C THR A 223 -16.19 -0.23 -6.74
N ASP A 224 -15.27 -0.46 -5.79
CA ASP A 224 -15.12 0.27 -4.51
C ASP A 224 -16.30 0.10 -3.54
N GLN A 225 -16.89 -1.10 -3.48
CA GLN A 225 -17.92 -1.45 -2.49
C GLN A 225 -17.37 -2.42 -1.45
N HIS A 226 -17.71 -2.22 -0.19
CA HIS A 226 -17.21 -3.09 0.89
C HIS A 226 -17.93 -4.45 0.88
N CYS A 227 -17.22 -5.49 1.30
CA CYS A 227 -17.83 -6.77 1.61
C CYS A 227 -18.88 -6.62 2.74
N VAL A 228 -20.03 -7.27 2.59
CA VAL A 228 -21.11 -7.26 3.59
C VAL A 228 -20.93 -8.27 4.71
N HIS A 229 -19.98 -9.20 4.55
CA HIS A 229 -19.73 -10.26 5.52
C HIS A 229 -18.87 -9.75 6.68
N LYS A 230 -19.02 -10.38 7.85
CA LYS A 230 -18.07 -10.25 8.96
C LYS A 230 -16.70 -10.78 8.52
N PHE A 231 -15.67 -10.63 9.35
CA PHE A 231 -14.38 -11.25 9.06
C PHE A 231 -14.55 -12.73 8.69
N HIS A 232 -14.10 -13.06 7.48
CA HIS A 232 -14.28 -14.37 6.87
C HIS A 232 -13.03 -14.73 6.09
N SER A 233 -12.76 -16.03 5.98
CA SER A 233 -11.68 -16.57 5.15
C SER A 233 -12.20 -16.84 3.74
N LEU A 234 -11.31 -16.77 2.76
CA LEU A 234 -11.63 -17.19 1.40
C LEU A 234 -11.52 -18.72 1.29
N PRO A 235 -12.43 -19.37 0.54
CA PRO A 235 -12.30 -20.80 0.25
C PRO A 235 -11.00 -21.09 -0.50
N LYS A 236 -10.25 -22.12 -0.09
CA LYS A 236 -9.11 -22.59 -0.88
C LYS A 236 -9.60 -23.32 -2.13
N SER A 237 -8.74 -23.43 -3.15
CA SER A 237 -9.07 -24.10 -4.42
C SER A 237 -9.62 -25.52 -4.17
N GLY A 238 -10.93 -25.71 -4.38
CA GLY A 238 -11.63 -26.99 -4.18
C GLY A 238 -12.41 -27.13 -2.87
N GLU A 239 -12.29 -26.20 -1.92
CA GLU A 239 -13.09 -26.17 -0.70
C GLU A 239 -14.45 -25.50 -0.96
N LYS A 240 -15.52 -26.09 -0.41
CA LYS A 240 -16.86 -25.46 -0.45
C LYS A 240 -16.96 -24.36 0.60
N PRO A 241 -17.81 -23.34 0.40
CA PRO A 241 -18.07 -22.34 1.43
C PRO A 241 -18.66 -23.00 2.69
N GLU A 242 -18.03 -22.77 3.83
CA GLU A 242 -18.46 -23.27 5.14
C GLU A 242 -18.85 -22.09 6.03
N ALA A 243 -20.15 -21.83 6.11
CA ALA A 243 -20.69 -20.69 6.87
C ALA A 243 -20.59 -20.87 8.40
N ASP A 244 -20.52 -22.11 8.87
CA ASP A 244 -20.58 -22.45 10.31
C ASP A 244 -19.21 -22.47 11.00
N ARG A 245 -18.12 -22.29 10.24
CA ARG A 245 -16.77 -22.16 10.79
C ARG A 245 -16.57 -20.77 11.40
N ASN A 246 -15.70 -20.65 12.41
CA ASN A 246 -15.28 -19.37 12.99
C ASN A 246 -13.77 -19.15 12.74
N PRO A 247 -13.37 -18.25 11.84
CA PRO A 247 -14.21 -17.38 10.99
C PRO A 247 -14.87 -18.15 9.82
N PRO A 248 -16.03 -17.68 9.30
CA PRO A 248 -16.72 -18.32 8.18
C PRO A 248 -15.85 -18.37 6.92
N VAL A 249 -16.02 -19.39 6.09
CA VAL A 249 -15.34 -19.51 4.80
C VAL A 249 -16.34 -19.14 3.71
N LEU A 250 -16.26 -17.90 3.23
CA LEU A 250 -17.21 -17.32 2.28
C LEU A 250 -16.45 -16.55 1.19
N TYR A 251 -17.03 -16.48 -0.01
CA TYR A 251 -16.56 -15.52 -1.01
C TYR A 251 -16.99 -14.10 -0.62
N HIS A 252 -16.19 -13.11 -0.99
CA HIS A 252 -16.59 -11.72 -0.79
C HIS A 252 -17.86 -11.39 -1.56
N ASN A 253 -18.69 -10.54 -0.98
CA ASN A 253 -19.96 -10.14 -1.56
C ASN A 253 -20.31 -8.73 -1.10
N SER A 254 -20.62 -7.82 -2.01
CA SER A 254 -21.07 -6.46 -1.66
C SER A 254 -22.60 -6.30 -1.75
N ARG A 255 -23.32 -7.36 -2.15
CA ARG A 255 -24.75 -7.39 -2.55
C ARG A 255 -25.10 -6.49 -3.74
N ALA A 256 -24.14 -5.76 -4.29
CA ALA A 256 -24.35 -4.95 -5.47
C ALA A 256 -24.45 -5.86 -6.71
N ARG A 257 -25.43 -5.57 -7.56
CA ARG A 257 -25.61 -6.22 -8.86
C ARG A 257 -25.69 -5.16 -9.95
N SER A 258 -25.05 -5.48 -11.07
CA SER A 258 -25.14 -4.71 -12.30
C SER A 258 -25.71 -5.60 -13.41
N THR A 259 -26.03 -5.02 -14.56
CA THR A 259 -26.35 -5.77 -15.77
C THR A 259 -25.28 -5.51 -16.80
N GLY A 260 -24.66 -6.57 -17.31
CA GLY A 260 -23.60 -6.47 -18.31
C GLY A 260 -23.95 -7.21 -19.60
N ALA A 261 -23.46 -6.74 -20.74
CA ALA A 261 -23.59 -7.48 -22.01
C ALA A 261 -22.38 -8.40 -22.29
N CYS A 262 -22.57 -9.44 -23.10
CA CYS A 262 -21.50 -10.38 -23.50
C CYS A 262 -20.40 -9.73 -24.36
N ASN A 263 -19.35 -10.49 -24.70
CA ASN A 263 -18.24 -10.03 -25.54
C ASN A 263 -18.73 -9.36 -26.85
N CYS A 264 -19.74 -9.95 -27.49
CA CYS A 264 -20.29 -9.47 -28.76
C CYS A 264 -21.43 -8.43 -28.62
N GLY A 265 -21.92 -8.20 -27.40
CA GLY A 265 -22.99 -7.24 -27.09
C GLY A 265 -24.43 -7.72 -27.39
N ARG A 266 -24.67 -8.93 -27.93
CA ARG A 266 -26.05 -9.36 -28.29
C ARG A 266 -26.92 -9.75 -27.09
N LYS A 267 -26.33 -10.23 -25.99
CA LYS A 267 -27.06 -10.76 -24.83
C LYS A 267 -26.60 -10.07 -23.54
N GLN A 268 -27.55 -9.78 -22.66
CA GLN A 268 -27.30 -9.20 -21.35
C GLN A 268 -27.62 -10.20 -20.23
N ALA A 269 -26.88 -10.12 -19.14
CA ALA A 269 -27.14 -10.90 -17.93
C ALA A 269 -26.84 -10.09 -16.67
N PRO A 270 -27.50 -10.43 -15.54
CA PRO A 270 -27.11 -9.89 -14.25
C PRO A 270 -25.68 -10.31 -13.91
N ARG A 271 -24.96 -9.39 -13.28
CA ARG A 271 -23.56 -9.52 -12.91
C ARG A 271 -23.39 -9.10 -11.46
N ASP A 272 -22.86 -10.01 -10.65
CA ASP A 272 -22.47 -9.68 -9.28
C ASP A 272 -21.19 -8.82 -9.28
N ASP A 273 -21.07 -7.98 -8.27
CA ASP A 273 -19.93 -7.07 -8.11
C ASP A 273 -18.63 -7.84 -7.83
N PRO A 274 -17.64 -7.79 -8.74
CA PRO A 274 -16.47 -8.65 -8.66
C PRO A 274 -15.44 -8.13 -7.66
N PHE A 275 -14.88 -9.04 -6.86
CA PHE A 275 -13.71 -8.80 -6.01
C PHE A 275 -12.41 -9.24 -6.71
N ASP A 276 -12.50 -10.29 -7.55
CA ASP A 276 -11.37 -10.82 -8.29
C ASP A 276 -11.34 -10.32 -9.74
N ILE A 277 -10.14 -10.08 -10.26
CA ILE A 277 -9.94 -9.62 -11.63
C ILE A 277 -10.39 -10.66 -12.67
N LYS A 278 -10.22 -11.95 -12.37
CA LYS A 278 -10.67 -13.05 -13.24
C LYS A 278 -12.20 -13.10 -13.32
N ALA A 279 -12.87 -12.98 -12.17
CA ALA A 279 -14.33 -12.87 -12.13
C ALA A 279 -14.82 -11.64 -12.92
N ALA A 280 -14.07 -10.54 -12.85
CA ALA A 280 -14.42 -9.30 -13.52
C ALA A 280 -14.24 -9.33 -15.05
N ASN A 281 -13.10 -9.80 -15.54
CA ASN A 281 -12.72 -9.64 -16.94
C ASN A 281 -12.84 -10.93 -17.76
N TYR A 282 -13.04 -12.08 -17.14
CA TYR A 282 -13.05 -13.38 -17.81
C TYR A 282 -14.31 -14.21 -17.50
N ASP A 283 -14.52 -14.63 -16.25
CA ASP A 283 -15.52 -15.66 -15.92
C ASP A 283 -16.96 -15.27 -16.31
N PHE A 284 -17.34 -14.01 -16.04
CA PHE A 284 -18.63 -13.48 -16.44
C PHE A 284 -18.85 -13.59 -17.96
N TYR A 285 -17.83 -13.27 -18.75
CA TYR A 285 -17.92 -13.29 -20.20
C TYR A 285 -17.89 -14.72 -20.75
N GLN A 286 -17.09 -15.61 -20.17
CA GLN A 286 -17.02 -17.01 -20.54
C GLN A 286 -18.39 -17.71 -20.40
N LEU A 287 -19.06 -17.51 -19.26
CA LEU A 287 -20.40 -18.06 -19.00
C LEU A 287 -21.47 -17.56 -19.97
N LEU A 288 -21.32 -16.31 -20.45
CA LEU A 288 -22.21 -15.70 -21.44
C LEU A 288 -21.88 -16.16 -22.86
N GLU A 289 -20.62 -16.45 -23.12
CA GLU A 289 -20.10 -16.84 -24.43
C GLU A 289 -20.66 -18.20 -24.85
N GLU A 290 -20.66 -19.18 -23.94
CA GLU A 290 -21.31 -20.49 -24.14
C GLU A 290 -22.76 -20.36 -24.60
N LYS A 291 -23.46 -19.31 -24.15
CA LYS A 291 -24.88 -19.07 -24.44
C LYS A 291 -25.12 -18.13 -25.62
N CYS A 292 -24.09 -17.53 -26.22
CA CYS A 292 -24.27 -16.45 -27.20
C CYS A 292 -23.19 -16.38 -28.30
N CYS A 293 -21.94 -16.09 -27.96
CA CYS A 293 -20.89 -15.76 -28.94
C CYS A 293 -19.85 -16.86 -29.16
N GLY A 294 -19.96 -18.02 -28.51
CA GLY A 294 -18.96 -19.10 -28.64
C GLY A 294 -18.84 -19.73 -30.02
N LYS A 295 -19.81 -19.49 -30.93
CA LYS A 295 -19.76 -19.95 -32.34
C LYS A 295 -19.23 -18.91 -33.33
N LEU A 296 -18.92 -17.70 -32.87
CA LEU A 296 -18.41 -16.63 -33.72
C LEU A 296 -16.90 -16.78 -33.90
N ASP A 297 -16.32 -16.12 -34.91
CA ASP A 297 -14.87 -16.14 -35.10
C ASP A 297 -14.20 -15.26 -34.05
N HIS A 298 -13.15 -15.77 -33.41
CA HIS A 298 -12.38 -15.06 -32.39
C HIS A 298 -10.94 -14.83 -32.84
N ILE A 299 -10.41 -13.65 -32.53
CA ILE A 299 -8.97 -13.42 -32.54
C ILE A 299 -8.49 -13.52 -31.10
N ASN A 300 -7.78 -14.60 -30.79
CA ASN A 300 -7.30 -14.85 -29.44
C ASN A 300 -6.06 -14.00 -29.13
N PHE A 301 -6.02 -13.52 -27.89
CA PHE A 301 -4.86 -12.85 -27.33
C PHE A 301 -3.93 -13.89 -26.68
N PRO A 302 -2.60 -13.76 -26.83
CA PRO A 302 -1.65 -14.65 -26.17
C PRO A 302 -1.85 -14.66 -24.65
N VAL A 303 -1.93 -15.85 -24.06
CA VAL A 303 -1.97 -16.06 -22.61
C VAL A 303 -0.77 -16.90 -22.19
N PHE A 304 -0.43 -16.85 -20.91
CA PHE A 304 0.64 -17.68 -20.38
C PHE A 304 0.30 -19.16 -20.48
N GLU A 305 1.16 -19.92 -21.15
CA GLU A 305 1.09 -21.37 -21.25
C GLU A 305 2.20 -21.99 -20.38
N PRO A 306 1.85 -22.62 -19.24
CA PRO A 306 2.85 -23.23 -18.38
C PRO A 306 3.56 -24.38 -19.07
N SER A 307 4.89 -24.33 -19.12
CA SER A 307 5.71 -25.49 -19.49
C SER A 307 6.04 -26.39 -18.28
N THR A 308 5.74 -25.95 -17.06
CA THR A 308 5.94 -26.69 -15.81
C THR A 308 4.60 -26.89 -15.06
N PRO A 309 4.45 -27.95 -14.25
CA PRO A 309 3.21 -28.21 -13.50
C PRO A 309 2.88 -27.13 -12.45
N ASP A 310 3.89 -26.39 -11.97
CA ASP A 310 3.75 -25.33 -10.97
C ASP A 310 4.50 -24.05 -11.40
N PRO A 311 3.88 -23.21 -12.23
CA PRO A 311 4.47 -21.94 -12.66
C PRO A 311 4.39 -20.90 -11.53
N ALA A 312 5.52 -20.24 -11.23
CA ALA A 312 5.58 -19.22 -10.20
C ALA A 312 5.01 -17.87 -10.71
N PRO A 313 4.36 -17.06 -9.86
CA PRO A 313 4.09 -15.67 -10.20
C PRO A 313 5.42 -14.90 -10.30
N ALA A 314 5.57 -14.05 -11.32
CA ALA A 314 6.74 -13.19 -11.43
C ALA A 314 6.89 -12.33 -10.15
N LYS A 315 8.09 -12.31 -9.56
CA LYS A 315 8.41 -11.48 -8.39
C LYS A 315 8.82 -10.09 -8.86
N ASN A 316 8.23 -9.05 -8.27
CA ASN A 316 8.56 -7.68 -8.60
C ASN A 316 9.87 -7.27 -7.91
N GLU A 317 10.99 -7.41 -8.60
CA GLU A 317 12.22 -6.70 -8.24
C GLU A 317 12.02 -5.23 -8.60
N SER A 318 11.51 -4.43 -7.65
CA SER A 318 11.60 -2.98 -7.77
C SER A 318 13.08 -2.60 -7.74
N SER A 319 13.61 -2.08 -8.85
CA SER A 319 14.95 -1.51 -8.91
C SER A 319 15.06 -0.45 -7.80
N PRO A 320 15.97 -0.59 -6.82
CA PRO A 320 16.18 0.48 -5.86
C PRO A 320 16.77 1.66 -6.61
N ALA A 321 16.08 2.80 -6.55
CA ALA A 321 16.69 4.08 -6.88
C ALA A 321 17.95 4.24 -5.99
N LEU A 322 19.07 4.56 -6.63
CA LEU A 322 20.35 4.83 -5.97
C LEU A 322 20.16 5.89 -4.87
N PRO A 323 20.45 5.59 -3.60
CA PRO A 323 20.65 6.60 -2.59
C PRO A 323 22.08 7.12 -2.72
N ASP A 324 22.21 8.44 -2.77
CA ASP A 324 23.48 9.14 -2.66
C ASP A 324 24.25 8.69 -1.41
N SER A 325 25.56 8.55 -1.60
CA SER A 325 26.56 8.26 -0.58
C SER A 325 26.53 9.30 0.53
N ASP A 326 26.37 8.87 1.79
CA ASP A 326 27.32 9.25 2.83
C ASP A 326 27.26 8.27 4.03
N ALA A 327 28.45 7.90 4.47
CA ALA A 327 28.73 6.88 5.47
C ALA A 327 28.53 7.41 6.91
N ASP A 328 28.03 6.56 7.82
CA ASP A 328 28.79 6.24 9.02
C ASP A 328 28.32 4.98 9.75
N LYS A 329 29.30 4.32 10.38
CA LYS A 329 29.23 3.00 11.04
C LYS A 329 28.42 3.00 12.34
N LEU A 330 27.88 1.83 12.72
CA LEU A 330 28.24 1.09 13.95
C LEU A 330 27.57 -0.30 13.98
N LYS A 331 28.38 -1.30 14.36
CA LYS A 331 28.08 -2.73 14.52
C LYS A 331 27.45 -3.00 15.89
N GLU A 332 26.57 -4.01 15.98
CA GLU A 332 26.64 -5.02 17.05
C GLU A 332 26.03 -6.38 16.61
N LYS A 333 26.71 -7.46 17.01
CA LYS A 333 26.45 -8.92 16.84
C LYS A 333 25.51 -9.40 17.98
N GLU A 334 24.80 -10.53 18.00
CA GLU A 334 25.02 -11.97 17.68
C GLU A 334 23.69 -12.73 18.03
N PRO A 335 23.53 -14.08 17.99
CA PRO A 335 24.21 -15.16 17.26
C PRO A 335 23.25 -16.08 16.44
N GLN A 336 23.89 -16.94 15.64
CA GLN A 336 23.35 -18.03 14.83
C GLN A 336 22.83 -19.22 15.66
N THR A 337 21.81 -19.90 15.13
CA THR A 337 21.65 -21.36 15.26
C THR A 337 21.50 -21.99 13.86
N GLN A 338 22.25 -23.07 13.66
CA GLN A 338 22.46 -23.80 12.41
C GLN A 338 21.27 -24.72 12.06
N GLY A 339 21.08 -24.92 10.75
CA GLY A 339 20.22 -25.97 10.17
C GLY A 339 20.40 -25.99 8.65
N GLU A 340 21.39 -26.77 8.20
CA GLU A 340 21.73 -27.05 6.79
C GLU A 340 20.51 -27.60 6.03
N SER A 341 20.30 -27.25 4.75
CA SER A 341 20.90 -28.03 3.67
C SER A 341 20.70 -27.38 2.29
N THR A 342 21.85 -27.19 1.62
CA THR A 342 22.13 -27.48 0.20
C THR A 342 21.24 -26.86 -0.89
N SER A 343 21.69 -25.73 -1.46
CA SER A 343 21.48 -25.45 -2.89
C SER A 343 22.83 -25.17 -3.54
N LEU A 344 23.25 -26.08 -4.43
CA LEU A 344 24.41 -25.92 -5.30
C LEU A 344 24.00 -25.06 -6.49
N SER A 345 24.53 -23.84 -6.60
CA SER A 345 24.50 -23.08 -7.85
C SER A 345 25.90 -23.07 -8.45
N LEU A 346 26.08 -23.90 -9.49
CA LEU A 346 27.24 -23.83 -10.38
C LEU A 346 27.12 -22.54 -11.22
N ALA A 347 28.03 -21.60 -10.99
CA ALA A 347 28.33 -20.53 -11.91
C ALA A 347 29.32 -21.05 -12.96
N LEU A 348 28.91 -21.08 -14.23
CA LEU A 348 29.83 -21.18 -15.36
C LEU A 348 29.80 -19.85 -16.14
N SER A 349 30.81 -19.04 -15.84
CA SER A 349 31.27 -17.92 -16.65
C SER A 349 31.61 -18.39 -18.06
N LEU A 350 31.06 -17.75 -19.08
CA LEU A 350 31.65 -17.73 -20.42
C LEU A 350 32.02 -16.29 -20.76
N GLY A 351 33.34 -16.10 -20.89
CA GLY A 351 34.01 -14.81 -20.99
C GLY A 351 33.88 -14.14 -22.35
N GLN A 352 34.11 -12.84 -22.29
CA GLN A 352 34.28 -11.92 -23.40
C GLN A 352 35.64 -12.19 -24.08
N SER A 353 35.64 -12.34 -25.40
CA SER A 353 36.86 -12.32 -26.22
C SER A 353 37.17 -10.89 -26.66
N THR A 354 38.40 -10.45 -26.40
CA THR A 354 39.03 -9.28 -27.04
C THR A 354 40.16 -9.74 -27.94
N ASP A 355 40.18 -9.11 -29.10
CA ASP A 355 41.03 -9.28 -30.27
C ASP A 355 42.50 -8.82 -30.05
N SER A 356 43.49 -9.55 -30.58
CA SER A 356 44.71 -8.99 -31.21
C SER A 356 45.83 -10.01 -31.52
N LEU A 357 46.17 -10.05 -32.82
CA LEU A 357 47.50 -10.03 -33.46
C LEU A 357 48.50 -11.21 -33.35
N GLY A 358 48.73 -11.85 -34.52
CA GLY A 358 50.04 -12.22 -35.12
C GLY A 358 50.77 -13.45 -34.55
N THR A 359 51.57 -14.25 -35.26
CA THR A 359 52.05 -14.28 -36.65
C THR A 359 52.76 -15.63 -36.91
N TYR A 360 52.69 -16.17 -38.15
CA TYR A 360 53.62 -17.09 -38.85
C TYR A 360 53.62 -18.63 -38.59
N PRO A 361 54.05 -19.43 -39.61
CA PRO A 361 53.41 -20.71 -40.00
C PRO A 361 54.37 -21.91 -40.07
N ALA A 362 53.84 -23.11 -40.36
CA ALA A 362 54.56 -24.17 -41.09
C ALA A 362 53.59 -25.27 -41.57
N ASP A 363 53.47 -25.36 -42.89
CA ASP A 363 52.99 -26.49 -43.72
C ASP A 363 53.90 -27.74 -43.58
N PRO A 364 53.73 -28.85 -44.35
CA PRO A 364 52.52 -29.52 -44.91
C PRO A 364 52.59 -31.07 -44.81
N GLN A 365 51.51 -31.79 -45.15
CA GLN A 365 51.48 -33.05 -45.96
C GLN A 365 50.14 -33.80 -45.77
N ALA A 366 49.29 -33.83 -46.81
CA ALA A 366 49.13 -34.92 -47.81
C ALA A 366 48.15 -36.02 -47.35
N GLY A 367 47.20 -36.55 -48.10
CA GLY A 367 46.68 -36.38 -49.46
C GLY A 367 45.29 -37.07 -49.50
N GLY A 368 44.39 -36.74 -50.43
CA GLY A 368 44.21 -37.56 -51.63
C GLY A 368 42.75 -37.50 -52.15
N ASP A 369 42.62 -37.81 -53.43
CA ASP A 369 41.58 -37.51 -54.44
C ASP A 369 40.14 -38.10 -54.27
N ASN A 370 39.13 -37.25 -54.61
CA ASN A 370 37.96 -37.37 -55.53
C ASN A 370 37.09 -38.67 -55.69
N PRO A 371 35.89 -38.64 -56.34
CA PRO A 371 34.91 -37.56 -56.60
C PRO A 371 33.39 -37.95 -56.45
N GLU A 372 32.53 -36.92 -56.54
CA GLU A 372 31.14 -36.84 -57.11
C GLU A 372 30.02 -37.85 -56.75
N VAL A 373 28.94 -37.37 -56.09
CA VAL A 373 27.52 -37.61 -56.48
C VAL A 373 26.61 -36.45 -56.03
N HIS A 374 26.06 -35.71 -57.02
CA HIS A 374 24.74 -35.07 -57.15
C HIS A 374 23.96 -34.47 -55.96
N GLY A 375 23.52 -33.21 -56.11
CA GLY A 375 22.29 -32.70 -55.51
C GLY A 375 22.23 -31.18 -55.33
N GLN A 376 21.68 -30.46 -56.33
CA GLN A 376 21.38 -29.03 -56.28
C GLN A 376 20.37 -28.69 -55.17
N GLY A 377 20.65 -27.64 -54.39
CA GLY A 377 19.71 -27.00 -53.48
C GLY A 377 20.17 -25.58 -53.17
N GLU A 378 19.54 -24.60 -53.81
CA GLU A 378 19.77 -23.16 -53.60
C GLU A 378 19.36 -22.74 -52.19
N ALA A 379 20.33 -22.39 -51.34
CA ALA A 379 20.08 -21.78 -50.04
C ALA A 379 20.03 -20.25 -50.18
N LYS A 380 18.81 -19.71 -50.05
CA LYS A 380 18.54 -18.28 -49.91
C LYS A 380 19.15 -17.74 -48.63
N THR A 381 19.69 -16.54 -48.75
CA THR A 381 20.27 -15.69 -47.70
C THR A 381 19.27 -15.46 -46.56
N GLU A 382 19.46 -16.11 -45.41
CA GLU A 382 18.71 -15.81 -44.19
C GLU A 382 19.28 -14.56 -43.52
N LYS A 383 18.52 -13.47 -43.65
CA LYS A 383 18.67 -12.27 -42.81
C LYS A 383 18.24 -12.62 -41.39
N ARG A 384 19.11 -12.31 -40.41
CA ARG A 384 18.81 -12.31 -38.97
C ARG A 384 17.42 -11.71 -38.68
N PRO A 385 16.57 -12.36 -37.87
CA PRO A 385 15.32 -11.77 -37.42
C PRO A 385 15.57 -10.60 -36.46
N ASN A 386 14.71 -9.60 -36.56
CA ASN A 386 14.72 -8.35 -35.80
C ASN A 386 14.45 -8.56 -34.30
N LEU A 387 14.87 -7.57 -33.51
CA LEU A 387 14.78 -7.41 -32.05
C LEU A 387 13.34 -7.32 -31.49
N VAL A 388 12.45 -8.27 -31.83
CA VAL A 388 11.06 -8.33 -31.30
C VAL A 388 10.72 -9.70 -30.69
N ASP A 389 11.46 -10.76 -31.01
CA ASP A 389 11.16 -12.11 -30.52
C ASP A 389 11.97 -12.49 -29.27
N ARG A 390 11.83 -11.76 -28.15
CA ARG A 390 12.06 -12.41 -26.85
C ARG A 390 10.86 -13.31 -26.59
N GLN A 391 11.07 -14.62 -26.72
CA GLN A 391 10.08 -15.65 -26.40
C GLN A 391 9.44 -15.34 -25.05
N ALA A 392 8.10 -15.37 -25.00
CA ALA A 392 7.35 -15.14 -23.76
C ALA A 392 7.79 -16.15 -22.70
N SER A 393 7.90 -15.71 -21.45
CA SER A 393 8.26 -16.58 -20.33
C SER A 393 7.25 -17.72 -20.21
N THR A 394 7.75 -18.94 -20.11
CA THR A 394 6.95 -20.16 -19.93
C THR A 394 7.02 -20.72 -18.50
N VAL A 395 7.78 -20.05 -17.63
CA VAL A 395 8.04 -20.42 -16.23
C VAL A 395 7.36 -19.46 -15.25
N GLU A 396 7.23 -18.18 -15.64
CA GLU A 396 6.63 -17.14 -14.81
C GLU A 396 5.47 -16.45 -15.53
N TYR A 397 4.35 -16.28 -14.82
CA TYR A 397 3.17 -15.58 -15.33
C TYR A 397 3.01 -14.20 -14.69
N LEU A 398 2.35 -13.29 -15.41
CA LEU A 398 1.94 -11.98 -14.89
C LEU A 398 0.69 -12.15 -14.00
N PRO A 399 0.76 -11.81 -12.69
CA PRO A 399 -0.39 -11.97 -11.79
C PRO A 399 -1.58 -11.06 -12.11
N GLY A 400 -1.31 -9.90 -12.71
CA GLY A 400 -2.29 -8.89 -13.09
C GLY A 400 -2.52 -8.78 -14.59
N MET A 401 -2.97 -7.62 -15.04
CA MET A 401 -3.14 -7.32 -16.46
C MET A 401 -1.88 -6.70 -17.05
N LEU A 402 -1.65 -6.92 -18.35
CA LEU A 402 -0.53 -6.30 -19.05
C LEU A 402 -0.69 -4.77 -19.12
N HIS A 403 0.36 -4.07 -18.69
CA HIS A 403 0.43 -2.61 -18.71
C HIS A 403 1.87 -2.10 -18.90
N SER A 404 2.03 -0.81 -19.17
CA SER A 404 3.31 -0.16 -19.48
C SER A 404 4.44 -0.38 -18.47
N ASN A 405 4.10 -0.63 -17.21
CA ASN A 405 5.10 -0.85 -16.15
C ASN A 405 5.49 -2.33 -15.96
N CYS A 406 4.89 -3.27 -16.71
CA CYS A 406 5.21 -4.69 -16.57
C CYS A 406 6.58 -5.02 -17.20
N PRO A 407 7.31 -6.01 -16.66
CA PRO A 407 8.48 -6.58 -17.33
C PRO A 407 8.12 -7.12 -18.72
N LYS A 408 9.00 -6.89 -19.70
CA LYS A 408 8.79 -7.36 -21.08
C LYS A 408 8.87 -8.90 -21.13
N GLY A 409 7.94 -9.53 -21.85
CA GLY A 409 7.93 -10.98 -22.09
C GLY A 409 7.10 -11.80 -21.10
N LEU A 410 6.40 -11.19 -20.15
CA LEU A 410 5.45 -11.88 -19.27
C LEU A 410 4.02 -11.79 -19.83
N LEU A 411 3.28 -12.89 -19.78
CA LEU A 411 1.88 -12.96 -20.19
C LEU A 411 0.97 -13.26 -18.99
N PRO A 412 -0.29 -12.78 -19.00
CA PRO A 412 -1.27 -13.09 -17.96
C PRO A 412 -1.85 -14.49 -18.16
N LYS A 413 -2.41 -15.07 -17.07
CA LYS A 413 -3.07 -16.38 -17.09
C LYS A 413 -4.35 -16.44 -17.93
N PHE A 414 -4.97 -15.29 -18.17
CA PHE A 414 -6.19 -15.16 -18.97
C PHE A 414 -6.20 -13.79 -19.64
N SER A 415 -6.81 -13.71 -20.82
CA SER A 415 -6.98 -12.43 -21.51
C SER A 415 -8.12 -11.63 -20.87
N SER A 416 -7.86 -10.37 -20.53
CA SER A 416 -8.91 -9.42 -20.13
C SER A 416 -9.62 -8.76 -21.32
N TRP A 417 -9.14 -9.01 -22.53
CA TRP A 417 -9.62 -8.48 -23.80
C TRP A 417 -10.32 -9.58 -24.60
N SER A 418 -11.28 -9.22 -25.45
CA SER A 418 -11.92 -10.15 -26.37
C SER A 418 -12.19 -9.46 -27.70
N LEU A 419 -11.89 -10.13 -28.82
CA LEU A 419 -12.11 -9.62 -30.17
C LEU A 419 -12.87 -10.66 -31.00
N VAL A 420 -14.10 -10.31 -31.38
CA VAL A 420 -15.06 -11.24 -31.98
C VAL A 420 -15.57 -10.70 -33.31
N LYS A 421 -15.67 -11.55 -34.34
CA LYS A 421 -16.35 -11.26 -35.60
C LYS A 421 -17.85 -11.55 -35.49
N LEU A 422 -18.69 -10.53 -35.58
CA LEU A 422 -20.15 -10.69 -35.58
C LEU A 422 -20.69 -11.27 -36.89
N GLY A 423 -19.96 -11.07 -37.99
CA GLY A 423 -20.32 -11.50 -39.34
C GLY A 423 -19.57 -10.69 -40.42
N PRO A 424 -19.97 -10.83 -41.70
CA PRO A 424 -19.46 -10.03 -42.82
C PRO A 424 -19.78 -8.54 -42.67
N ALA A 425 -19.11 -7.65 -43.43
CA ALA A 425 -19.32 -6.21 -43.35
C ALA A 425 -20.78 -5.80 -43.61
N LYS A 426 -21.44 -6.50 -44.55
CA LYS A 426 -22.87 -6.31 -44.90
C LYS A 426 -23.86 -6.61 -43.77
N SER A 427 -23.40 -7.23 -42.67
CA SER A 427 -24.26 -7.48 -41.50
C SER A 427 -24.64 -6.19 -40.76
N TYR A 428 -23.86 -5.12 -40.95
CA TYR A 428 -24.22 -3.79 -40.46
C TYR A 428 -25.02 -3.02 -41.51
N ASN A 429 -26.17 -2.48 -41.10
CA ASN A 429 -26.99 -1.62 -41.94
C ASN A 429 -26.99 -0.19 -41.38
N PHE A 430 -26.54 0.75 -42.22
CA PHE A 430 -26.42 2.17 -41.88
C PHE A 430 -27.75 2.85 -41.51
N HIS A 431 -28.87 2.39 -42.05
CA HIS A 431 -30.19 3.00 -41.85
C HIS A 431 -30.90 2.47 -40.59
N THR A 432 -30.66 1.21 -40.22
CA THR A 432 -31.29 0.57 -39.04
C THR A 432 -30.37 0.54 -37.82
N GLY A 433 -29.06 0.64 -38.01
CA GLY A 433 -28.07 0.48 -36.95
C GLY A 433 -27.88 -0.99 -36.56
N LEU A 434 -27.30 -1.20 -35.38
CA LEU A 434 -27.11 -2.53 -34.79
C LEU A 434 -28.40 -3.02 -34.15
N ASP A 435 -28.77 -4.27 -34.43
CA ASP A 435 -29.88 -4.96 -33.76
C ASP A 435 -29.37 -5.69 -32.52
N GLN A 436 -29.31 -4.97 -31.39
CA GLN A 436 -28.87 -5.50 -30.09
C GLN A 436 -29.67 -4.87 -28.95
N GLN A 437 -29.87 -5.65 -27.88
CA GLN A 437 -30.65 -5.20 -26.72
C GLN A 437 -29.89 -4.19 -25.85
N GLY A 438 -30.64 -3.36 -25.11
CA GLY A 438 -30.11 -2.42 -24.13
C GLY A 438 -29.72 -1.04 -24.70
N PHE A 439 -29.68 -0.86 -26.03
CA PHE A 439 -29.40 0.44 -26.62
C PHE A 439 -30.51 1.46 -26.33
N ILE A 440 -30.12 2.67 -25.93
CA ILE A 440 -31.03 3.81 -25.87
C ILE A 440 -31.54 4.09 -27.30
N PRO A 441 -32.85 4.35 -27.50
CA PRO A 441 -33.40 4.58 -28.83
C PRO A 441 -32.63 5.66 -29.62
N GLY A 442 -32.24 5.34 -30.85
CA GLY A 442 -31.51 6.25 -31.74
C GLY A 442 -30.00 6.32 -31.50
N THR A 443 -29.44 5.48 -30.63
CA THR A 443 -28.00 5.51 -30.25
C THR A 443 -27.20 4.27 -30.70
N ASN A 444 -27.83 3.35 -31.43
CA ASN A 444 -27.28 2.06 -31.87
C ASN A 444 -26.56 2.13 -33.23
N TYR A 445 -26.09 3.31 -33.64
CA TYR A 445 -25.50 3.56 -34.96
C TYR A 445 -23.98 3.69 -34.90
N LEU A 446 -23.30 3.31 -35.98
CA LEU A 446 -21.86 3.43 -36.14
C LEU A 446 -21.54 4.61 -37.06
N MET A 447 -20.48 5.35 -36.78
CA MET A 447 -20.07 6.49 -37.59
C MET A 447 -19.35 6.05 -38.86
N PRO A 448 -19.66 6.64 -40.03
CA PRO A 448 -18.89 6.40 -41.24
C PRO A 448 -17.46 6.91 -41.11
N TRP A 449 -16.51 6.09 -41.55
CA TRP A 449 -15.11 6.40 -41.70
C TRP A 449 -14.71 6.22 -43.17
N ASP A 450 -14.67 7.34 -43.89
CA ASP A 450 -14.30 7.37 -45.31
C ASP A 450 -12.77 7.39 -45.42
N ILE A 451 -12.21 6.32 -45.99
CA ILE A 451 -10.77 6.09 -46.18
C ILE A 451 -10.47 6.24 -47.67
N VAL A 452 -9.56 7.15 -48.01
CA VAL A 452 -9.11 7.37 -49.39
C VAL A 452 -8.08 6.29 -49.74
N ILE A 453 -8.35 5.49 -50.79
CA ILE A 453 -7.48 4.38 -51.21
C ILE A 453 -6.43 4.86 -52.21
N ARG A 454 -6.78 5.75 -53.13
CA ARG A 454 -5.87 6.28 -54.15
C ARG A 454 -5.75 7.79 -54.02
N THR A 455 -4.54 8.26 -53.71
CA THR A 455 -4.16 9.65 -53.95
C THR A 455 -3.51 9.69 -55.32
N ARG A 456 -4.13 10.39 -56.26
CA ARG A 456 -3.55 10.63 -57.57
C ARG A 456 -2.25 11.42 -57.35
N THR A 457 -1.10 10.89 -57.77
CA THR A 457 0.12 11.69 -57.90
C THR A 457 -0.16 12.78 -58.93
N GLU A 458 0.14 14.04 -58.59
CA GLU A 458 -0.10 15.19 -59.48
C GLU A 458 0.81 15.20 -60.72
N ASP A 459 1.73 14.24 -60.85
CA ASP A 459 2.54 14.01 -62.05
C ASP A 459 1.97 12.87 -62.91
N GLU A 460 0.91 13.18 -63.65
CA GLU A 460 0.74 12.73 -65.04
C GLU A 460 -0.27 13.68 -65.67
N GLY A 461 0.28 14.72 -66.30
CA GLY A 461 -0.45 15.57 -67.23
C GLY A 461 -0.89 14.72 -68.42
N ASP A 462 -2.14 14.29 -68.39
CA ASP A 462 -2.80 13.70 -69.56
C ASP A 462 -3.08 14.84 -70.55
N LEU A 463 -2.17 14.97 -71.51
CA LEU A 463 -2.18 15.90 -72.63
C LEU A 463 -3.21 15.45 -73.67
N ASP A 464 -4.49 15.36 -73.30
CA ASP A 464 -5.57 15.24 -74.28
C ASP A 464 -6.23 16.61 -74.49
N THR A 465 -5.53 17.34 -75.34
CA THR A 465 -5.95 18.52 -76.08
C THR A 465 -7.27 18.26 -76.80
N ASN A 466 -8.36 18.96 -76.44
CA ASN A 466 -9.30 19.63 -77.36
C ASN A 466 -10.59 20.10 -76.67
N SER A 467 -10.57 21.31 -76.10
CA SER A 467 -11.69 22.25 -76.29
C SER A 467 -11.26 23.68 -75.92
N TRP A 468 -10.91 24.45 -76.95
CA TRP A 468 -10.82 25.90 -76.84
C TRP A 468 -12.22 26.49 -76.57
N PRO A 469 -12.41 27.41 -75.60
CA PRO A 469 -13.64 28.16 -75.50
C PRO A 469 -13.59 29.35 -76.47
N ALA A 470 -14.47 29.35 -77.46
CA ALA A 470 -14.63 30.50 -78.35
C ALA A 470 -15.14 31.73 -77.56
N PRO A 471 -14.51 32.91 -77.70
CA PRO A 471 -14.93 34.11 -77.02
C PRO A 471 -16.07 34.75 -77.81
N ASN A 472 -17.30 34.66 -77.29
CA ASN A 472 -18.39 35.64 -77.40
C ASN A 472 -19.76 34.93 -77.29
N LYS A 473 -20.37 35.00 -76.11
CA LYS A 473 -21.79 35.33 -75.93
C LYS A 473 -22.12 35.53 -74.45
N ALA A 474 -22.91 36.58 -74.21
CA ALA A 474 -23.17 37.20 -72.91
C ALA A 474 -24.05 36.37 -71.96
N ILE A 475 -23.92 36.71 -70.68
CA ILE A 475 -24.65 36.24 -69.51
C ILE A 475 -26.16 36.55 -69.64
N PRO A 476 -27.05 35.67 -69.14
CA PRO A 476 -27.92 36.12 -68.05
C PRO A 476 -28.17 35.06 -66.95
N GLY A 477 -28.12 35.53 -65.69
CA GLY A 477 -29.10 35.12 -64.67
C GLY A 477 -28.76 33.98 -63.70
N LYS A 478 -28.24 34.37 -62.53
CA LYS A 478 -28.27 33.69 -61.22
C LYS A 478 -29.30 32.55 -61.04
N ARG A 479 -28.81 31.34 -60.73
CA ARG A 479 -29.10 30.59 -59.49
C ARG A 479 -27.89 29.73 -59.12
N SER A 480 -27.14 30.14 -58.10
CA SER A 480 -26.01 29.40 -57.56
C SER A 480 -26.52 28.21 -56.72
N ALA A 481 -26.73 27.07 -57.37
CA ALA A 481 -26.66 25.77 -56.72
C ALA A 481 -25.23 25.25 -56.93
N VAL A 482 -24.40 25.35 -55.89
CA VAL A 482 -23.07 24.74 -55.87
C VAL A 482 -23.27 23.22 -55.79
N VAL A 483 -23.41 22.59 -56.96
CA VAL A 483 -23.23 21.14 -57.11
C VAL A 483 -21.73 20.89 -57.04
N MET A 484 -21.26 20.53 -55.84
CA MET A 484 -19.92 19.99 -55.64
C MET A 484 -19.72 18.74 -56.50
N GLY A 485 -18.80 18.84 -57.46
CA GLY A 485 -17.93 17.76 -57.96
C GLY A 485 -18.56 16.38 -58.18
N ARG A 486 -19.18 16.16 -59.34
CA ARG A 486 -19.20 14.83 -59.97
C ARG A 486 -17.81 14.55 -60.53
N GLY A 487 -16.92 13.94 -59.74
CA GLY A 487 -15.56 13.64 -60.22
C GLY A 487 -14.70 12.70 -59.39
N ARG A 488 -15.12 12.23 -58.21
CA ARG A 488 -14.46 11.07 -57.57
C ARG A 488 -15.21 9.81 -57.98
N ARG A 489 -14.54 8.85 -58.63
CA ARG A 489 -15.14 7.53 -58.88
C ARG A 489 -15.37 6.88 -57.52
N ARG A 490 -16.46 6.10 -57.35
CA ARG A 490 -16.76 5.39 -56.08
C ARG A 490 -15.61 4.48 -55.64
N ASP A 491 -14.72 4.12 -56.56
CA ASP A 491 -13.61 3.19 -56.35
C ASP A 491 -12.41 3.82 -55.59
N ASP A 492 -12.39 5.15 -55.40
CA ASP A 492 -11.28 5.84 -54.74
C ASP A 492 -11.44 5.95 -53.20
N ILE A 493 -12.63 5.64 -52.68
CA ILE A 493 -12.96 5.79 -51.26
C ILE A 493 -13.62 4.51 -50.75
N ALA A 494 -13.01 3.86 -49.77
CA ALA A 494 -13.65 2.80 -49.00
C ALA A 494 -14.26 3.35 -47.72
N ARG A 495 -15.47 2.89 -47.41
CA ARG A 495 -16.23 3.32 -46.23
C ARG A 495 -16.23 2.23 -45.18
N ALA A 496 -15.49 2.45 -44.10
CA ALA A 496 -15.58 1.69 -42.86
C ALA A 496 -16.62 2.31 -41.91
N PHE A 497 -16.98 1.62 -40.83
CA PHE A 497 -17.82 2.18 -39.77
C PHE A 497 -17.24 1.90 -38.39
N VAL A 498 -17.33 2.86 -37.47
CA VAL A 498 -16.77 2.75 -36.12
C VAL A 498 -17.77 3.23 -35.06
N GLY A 499 -17.87 2.52 -33.94
CA GLY A 499 -18.71 2.94 -32.81
C GLY A 499 -18.07 2.65 -31.46
N PHE A 500 -18.00 3.67 -30.60
CA PHE A 500 -17.55 3.57 -29.22
C PHE A 500 -18.76 3.41 -28.31
N GLU A 501 -18.91 2.21 -27.75
CA GLU A 501 -20.09 1.82 -26.97
C GLU A 501 -19.86 1.98 -25.46
N TYR A 502 -20.73 2.75 -24.83
CA TYR A 502 -20.77 2.91 -23.39
C TYR A 502 -21.92 2.11 -22.78
N GLU A 503 -21.65 1.45 -21.66
CA GLU A 503 -22.61 0.64 -20.91
C GLU A 503 -22.66 1.12 -19.46
N ASP A 504 -23.86 1.33 -18.92
CA ASP A 504 -24.05 1.67 -17.51
C ASP A 504 -24.34 0.45 -16.63
N SER A 505 -24.32 0.63 -15.31
CA SER A 505 -24.57 -0.45 -14.35
C SER A 505 -25.98 -1.07 -14.45
N ARG A 506 -26.91 -0.43 -15.16
CA ARG A 506 -28.27 -0.91 -15.41
C ARG A 506 -28.38 -1.67 -16.74
N GLY A 507 -27.28 -1.82 -17.48
CA GLY A 507 -27.24 -2.46 -18.78
C GLY A 507 -27.77 -1.57 -19.92
N ARG A 508 -27.89 -0.25 -19.73
CA ARG A 508 -28.23 0.64 -20.86
C ARG A 508 -26.99 0.99 -21.63
N ARG A 509 -27.14 1.03 -22.94
CA ARG A 509 -26.04 1.13 -23.90
C ARG A 509 -26.27 2.28 -24.84
N PHE A 510 -25.20 2.93 -25.28
CA PHE A 510 -25.28 3.98 -26.28
C PHE A 510 -23.92 4.23 -26.91
N MET A 511 -23.91 4.68 -28.16
CA MET A 511 -22.69 5.07 -28.85
C MET A 511 -22.37 6.54 -28.60
N CYS A 512 -21.08 6.88 -28.55
CA CYS A 512 -20.62 8.28 -28.56
C CYS A 512 -19.93 8.60 -29.89
N SER A 513 -20.17 9.80 -30.40
CA SER A 513 -19.53 10.31 -31.61
C SER A 513 -18.29 11.17 -31.34
N GLY A 514 -17.98 11.38 -30.07
CA GLY A 514 -16.77 12.04 -29.57
C GLY A 514 -16.79 12.10 -28.04
N PRO A 515 -15.78 12.71 -27.41
CA PRO A 515 -15.56 12.64 -25.97
C PRO A 515 -16.75 13.06 -25.11
N GLU A 516 -17.46 14.13 -25.49
CA GLU A 516 -18.59 14.66 -24.72
C GLU A 516 -19.94 14.52 -25.44
N LYS A 517 -19.97 13.77 -26.55
CA LYS A 517 -21.12 13.75 -27.45
C LYS A 517 -21.71 12.35 -27.59
N VAL A 518 -22.81 12.13 -26.88
CA VAL A 518 -23.66 10.96 -27.09
C VAL A 518 -24.29 11.04 -28.47
N MET A 519 -24.17 9.97 -29.24
CA MET A 519 -24.77 9.87 -30.55
C MET A 519 -26.28 9.78 -30.43
N LYS A 520 -27.00 10.64 -31.16
CA LYS A 520 -28.46 10.54 -31.32
C LYS A 520 -28.80 10.74 -32.79
N VAL A 521 -29.30 9.68 -33.42
CA VAL A 521 -29.73 9.69 -34.81
C VAL A 521 -31.24 9.86 -34.88
N MET A 522 -31.68 10.91 -35.58
CA MET A 522 -33.08 11.14 -35.93
C MET A 522 -33.20 11.04 -37.45
N GLY A 523 -33.75 9.94 -37.97
CA GLY A 523 -33.95 9.73 -39.41
C GLY A 523 -32.92 8.81 -40.06
N SER A 524 -32.46 9.16 -41.28
CA SER A 524 -31.74 8.30 -42.22
C SER A 524 -30.25 8.07 -41.90
N GLY A 525 -29.90 7.68 -40.67
CA GLY A 525 -28.54 7.32 -40.28
C GLY A 525 -27.66 8.46 -39.74
N PRO A 526 -26.47 8.14 -39.20
CA PRO A 526 -25.57 9.09 -38.57
C PRO A 526 -24.89 10.02 -39.57
N LYS A 527 -24.93 11.33 -39.31
CA LYS A 527 -24.30 12.36 -40.16
C LYS A 527 -22.84 12.65 -39.78
N GLU A 528 -22.37 12.12 -38.67
CA GLU A 528 -21.08 12.47 -38.06
C GLU A 528 -20.01 11.48 -38.49
N SER A 529 -18.85 11.98 -38.93
CA SER A 529 -17.71 11.14 -39.31
C SER A 529 -16.97 10.60 -38.09
N ALA A 530 -16.48 9.36 -38.17
CA ALA A 530 -15.68 8.72 -37.14
C ALA A 530 -14.32 9.42 -36.92
N LEU A 531 -13.83 10.18 -37.90
CA LEU A 531 -12.49 10.77 -37.89
C LEU A 531 -12.23 11.66 -36.66
N LYS A 532 -13.28 12.38 -36.20
CA LYS A 532 -13.18 13.21 -35.00
C LYS A 532 -12.94 12.35 -33.75
N ALA A 533 -13.71 11.27 -33.58
CA ALA A 533 -13.59 10.38 -32.43
C ALA A 533 -12.25 9.62 -32.44
N LEU A 534 -11.78 9.18 -33.61
CA LEU A 534 -10.51 8.45 -33.76
C LEU A 534 -9.26 9.30 -33.44
N ASN A 535 -9.34 10.60 -33.72
CA ASN A 535 -8.25 11.56 -33.47
C ASN A 535 -8.29 12.20 -32.07
N SER A 536 -9.31 11.89 -31.26
CA SER A 536 -9.46 12.38 -29.90
C SER A 536 -9.30 11.27 -28.88
N ASP A 537 -8.84 11.62 -27.67
CA ASP A 537 -8.89 10.69 -26.54
C ASP A 537 -10.35 10.50 -26.11
N MET A 538 -10.85 9.27 -26.16
CA MET A 538 -12.23 8.96 -25.76
C MET A 538 -12.28 8.69 -24.25
N PRO A 539 -13.17 9.30 -23.47
CA PRO A 539 -13.23 9.08 -22.03
C PRO A 539 -13.65 7.64 -21.73
N LEU A 540 -13.02 7.01 -20.74
CA LEU A 540 -13.39 5.67 -20.29
C LEU A 540 -14.72 5.70 -19.53
N TYR A 541 -15.05 6.80 -18.85
CA TYR A 541 -16.31 7.00 -18.12
C TYR A 541 -17.00 8.29 -18.57
N ILE A 542 -18.32 8.24 -18.72
CA ILE A 542 -19.17 9.39 -19.02
C ILE A 542 -20.44 9.36 -18.20
N LEU A 543 -21.06 10.52 -17.98
CA LEU A 543 -22.33 10.60 -17.26
C LEU A 543 -23.45 9.93 -18.06
N SER A 544 -24.15 8.99 -17.43
CA SER A 544 -25.32 8.34 -18.02
C SER A 544 -26.45 9.38 -18.19
N SER A 545 -27.12 9.36 -19.34
CA SER A 545 -28.08 10.40 -19.75
C SER A 545 -29.37 10.45 -18.93
N SER A 546 -29.61 9.49 -18.03
CA SER A 546 -30.74 9.58 -17.09
C SER A 546 -30.24 9.96 -15.71
N GLN A 547 -30.78 11.05 -15.17
CA GLN A 547 -30.80 11.22 -13.73
C GLN A 547 -31.68 10.10 -13.16
N GLY A 548 -31.07 9.14 -12.46
CA GLY A 548 -31.84 8.26 -11.60
C GLY A 548 -32.61 9.10 -10.57
N ARG A 549 -33.62 8.53 -9.92
CA ARG A 549 -34.28 9.14 -8.77
C ARG A 549 -33.35 9.12 -7.53
N GLY A 550 -32.12 9.63 -7.66
CA GLY A 550 -31.08 9.55 -6.65
C GLY A 550 -30.02 10.64 -6.83
N LEU A 551 -29.37 11.01 -5.72
CA LEU A 551 -28.39 12.10 -5.64
C LEU A 551 -27.00 11.75 -6.20
N LYS A 552 -26.71 10.45 -6.48
CA LYS A 552 -25.38 10.00 -6.93
C LYS A 552 -25.31 9.95 -8.46
N PRO A 553 -24.28 10.55 -9.10
CA PRO A 553 -24.09 10.45 -10.55
C PRO A 553 -23.83 8.99 -10.93
N HIS A 554 -24.50 8.53 -11.99
CA HIS A 554 -24.26 7.22 -12.60
C HIS A 554 -23.37 7.39 -13.82
N TYR A 555 -22.25 6.67 -13.83
CA TYR A 555 -21.35 6.65 -14.97
C TYR A 555 -21.64 5.45 -15.87
N ALA A 556 -21.52 5.64 -17.18
CA ALA A 556 -21.42 4.58 -18.16
C ALA A 556 -19.94 4.43 -18.54
N GLN A 557 -19.48 3.19 -18.68
CA GLN A 557 -18.10 2.85 -19.03
C GLN A 557 -18.00 2.49 -20.50
N LEU A 558 -16.94 2.89 -21.18
CA LEU A 558 -16.61 2.42 -22.53
C LEU A 558 -16.26 0.94 -22.48
N MET A 559 -17.17 0.09 -22.97
CA MET A 559 -17.06 -1.36 -22.86
C MET A 559 -16.73 -2.04 -24.19
N ARG A 560 -17.11 -1.46 -25.33
CA ARG A 560 -16.90 -2.09 -26.65
C ARG A 560 -16.57 -1.07 -27.75
N LEU A 561 -15.76 -1.52 -28.71
CA LEU A 561 -15.48 -0.82 -29.97
C LEU A 561 -15.93 -1.69 -31.13
N PHE A 562 -16.88 -1.18 -31.92
CA PHE A 562 -17.37 -1.83 -33.14
C PHE A 562 -16.61 -1.28 -34.34
N VAL A 563 -16.18 -2.17 -35.24
CA VAL A 563 -15.44 -1.83 -36.45
C VAL A 563 -15.99 -2.63 -37.62
N VAL A 564 -16.50 -1.96 -38.63
CA VAL A 564 -16.87 -2.56 -39.91
C VAL A 564 -15.73 -2.33 -40.88
N VAL A 565 -15.06 -3.41 -41.27
CA VAL A 565 -13.99 -3.42 -42.27
C VAL A 565 -14.63 -3.74 -43.63
N PRO A 566 -14.57 -2.83 -44.61
CA PRO A 566 -15.12 -3.07 -45.94
C PRO A 566 -14.31 -4.12 -46.70
N ASP A 567 -14.92 -4.68 -47.74
CA ASP A 567 -14.21 -5.47 -48.76
C ASP A 567 -13.51 -4.53 -49.73
N ALA A 568 -12.28 -4.13 -49.41
CA ALA A 568 -11.49 -3.16 -50.16
C ALA A 568 -9.99 -3.40 -49.93
N PRO A 569 -9.09 -2.95 -50.84
CA PRO A 569 -7.64 -3.11 -50.71
C PRO A 569 -7.06 -2.15 -49.64
N LEU A 570 -7.43 -2.36 -48.39
CA LEU A 570 -6.94 -1.63 -47.23
C LEU A 570 -6.81 -2.56 -46.04
N GLN A 571 -5.89 -2.22 -45.14
CA GLN A 571 -5.70 -2.88 -43.86
C GLN A 571 -6.13 -1.93 -42.73
N ILE A 572 -7.00 -2.42 -41.84
CA ILE A 572 -7.36 -1.71 -40.61
C ILE A 572 -6.61 -2.38 -39.45
N ILE A 573 -5.76 -1.60 -38.77
CA ILE A 573 -4.94 -2.03 -37.64
C ILE A 573 -5.56 -1.45 -36.36
N LEU A 574 -5.78 -2.33 -35.37
CA LEU A 574 -6.33 -2.02 -34.06
C LEU A 574 -5.20 -2.00 -33.01
N MET A 575 -5.10 -0.89 -32.27
CA MET A 575 -4.07 -0.60 -31.25
C MET A 575 -4.69 0.02 -29.99
N PRO A 576 -5.44 -0.75 -29.19
CA PRO A 576 -6.19 -0.20 -28.07
C PRO A 576 -5.25 0.08 -26.88
N GLN A 577 -5.30 1.31 -26.37
CA GLN A 577 -4.54 1.75 -25.21
C GLN A 577 -5.48 2.49 -24.24
N VAL A 578 -5.46 2.09 -22.97
CA VAL A 578 -6.37 2.61 -21.94
C VAL A 578 -5.59 3.11 -20.74
N GLN A 579 -5.89 4.32 -20.32
CA GLN A 579 -5.39 4.93 -19.09
C GLN A 579 -6.57 5.06 -18.10
N PRO A 580 -6.66 4.21 -17.08
CA PRO A 580 -7.80 4.18 -16.14
C PRO A 580 -7.60 5.08 -14.91
N GLY A 581 -6.86 6.18 -15.03
CA GLY A 581 -6.63 7.08 -13.89
C GLY A 581 -5.54 8.13 -14.12
N PRO A 582 -5.40 9.09 -13.19
CA PRO A 582 -4.39 10.15 -13.29
C PRO A 582 -2.96 9.57 -13.19
N PRO A 583 -1.97 10.17 -13.88
CA PRO A 583 -0.56 9.82 -13.68
C PRO A 583 -0.21 9.84 -12.19
N PRO A 584 0.53 8.86 -11.65
CA PRO A 584 1.39 7.88 -12.32
C PRO A 584 0.71 6.56 -12.76
N CYS A 585 -0.61 6.54 -12.99
CA CYS A 585 -1.33 5.36 -13.50
C CYS A 585 -0.74 4.86 -14.85
N PRO A 586 -0.47 3.54 -15.00
CA PRO A 586 0.07 2.98 -16.24
C PRO A 586 -0.98 2.88 -17.35
N VAL A 587 -0.50 2.67 -18.58
CA VAL A 587 -1.35 2.44 -19.75
C VAL A 587 -1.50 0.94 -19.99
N PHE A 588 -2.74 0.48 -20.08
CA PHE A 588 -3.12 -0.91 -20.36
C PHE A 588 -3.32 -1.11 -21.85
N TYR A 589 -2.85 -2.24 -22.35
CA TYR A 589 -2.97 -2.65 -23.74
C TYR A 589 -3.06 -4.19 -23.81
N PRO A 590 -3.66 -4.74 -24.88
CA PRO A 590 -3.69 -6.19 -25.09
C PRO A 590 -2.29 -6.76 -25.31
N GLU A 591 -2.16 -8.05 -25.06
CA GLU A 591 -0.94 -8.83 -25.20
C GLU A 591 -0.39 -8.78 -26.63
N LYS A 592 -1.28 -8.63 -27.60
CA LYS A 592 -0.95 -8.29 -28.99
C LYS A 592 -1.25 -6.81 -29.26
N GLN A 593 -0.21 -5.98 -29.33
CA GLN A 593 -0.34 -4.52 -29.45
C GLN A 593 -0.90 -4.05 -30.80
N GLU A 594 -0.56 -4.72 -31.89
CA GLU A 594 -1.04 -4.42 -33.24
C GLU A 594 -1.83 -5.59 -33.81
N ILE A 595 -3.11 -5.36 -34.12
CA ILE A 595 -4.02 -6.39 -34.60
C ILE A 595 -4.59 -5.96 -35.94
N THR A 596 -4.15 -6.60 -37.02
CA THR A 596 -4.73 -6.40 -38.35
C THR A 596 -6.08 -7.11 -38.43
N LEU A 597 -7.14 -6.35 -38.67
CA LEU A 597 -8.49 -6.88 -38.84
C LEU A 597 -8.65 -7.43 -40.27
N PRO A 598 -9.09 -8.69 -40.43
CA PRO A 598 -9.41 -9.25 -41.74
C PRO A 598 -10.47 -8.42 -42.50
N PRO A 599 -10.37 -8.33 -43.85
CA PRO A 599 -11.35 -7.65 -44.69
C PRO A 599 -12.73 -8.33 -44.63
N ASP A 600 -13.76 -7.61 -45.07
CA ASP A 600 -15.17 -8.03 -45.02
C ASP A 600 -15.61 -8.59 -43.65
N GLY A 601 -15.60 -7.72 -42.64
CA GLY A 601 -15.94 -8.12 -41.28
C GLY A 601 -16.52 -7.02 -40.41
N LEU A 602 -17.56 -7.34 -39.66
CA LEU A 602 -18.01 -6.57 -38.51
C LEU A 602 -17.37 -7.16 -37.25
N TRP A 603 -16.41 -6.43 -36.69
CA TRP A 603 -15.62 -6.82 -35.52
C TRP A 603 -16.05 -6.04 -34.27
N VAL A 604 -15.93 -6.67 -33.11
CA VAL A 604 -16.17 -6.05 -31.80
C VAL A 604 -15.02 -6.36 -30.88
N LEU A 605 -14.29 -5.32 -30.46
CA LEU A 605 -13.35 -5.39 -29.36
C LEU A 605 -14.09 -5.07 -28.06
N ARG A 606 -14.00 -5.95 -27.06
CA ARG A 606 -14.46 -5.70 -25.70
C ARG A 606 -13.28 -5.25 -24.83
N PHE A 607 -13.43 -4.10 -24.19
CA PHE A 607 -12.48 -3.56 -23.22
C PHE A 607 -12.62 -4.23 -21.85
N PRO A 608 -11.56 -4.29 -21.04
CA PRO A 608 -11.63 -4.75 -19.65
C PRO A 608 -12.68 -3.98 -18.84
N TYR A 609 -13.40 -4.70 -17.97
CA TYR A 609 -14.37 -4.09 -17.06
C TYR A 609 -13.67 -3.42 -15.88
N ALA A 610 -12.69 -4.09 -15.29
CA ALA A 610 -11.87 -3.57 -14.21
C ALA A 610 -10.38 -3.55 -14.62
N TYR A 611 -9.63 -2.62 -14.06
CA TYR A 611 -8.20 -2.45 -14.30
C TYR A 611 -7.46 -2.57 -12.97
N VAL A 612 -6.43 -3.41 -12.91
CA VAL A 612 -5.67 -3.68 -11.69
C VAL A 612 -4.19 -3.53 -11.97
N THR A 613 -3.52 -2.79 -11.09
CA THR A 613 -2.06 -2.60 -11.09
C THR A 613 -1.46 -3.31 -9.88
N GLU A 614 -0.13 -3.35 -9.81
CA GLU A 614 0.60 -3.82 -8.64
C GLU A 614 0.29 -3.05 -7.35
N ARG A 615 -0.13 -1.78 -7.47
CA ARG A 615 -0.56 -0.95 -6.33
C ARG A 615 -2.00 -1.19 -5.91
N GLY A 616 -2.71 -2.09 -6.60
CA GLY A 616 -4.12 -2.38 -6.41
C GLY A 616 -5.02 -1.94 -7.58
N PRO A 617 -6.35 -2.08 -7.40
CA PRO A 617 -7.35 -1.77 -8.43
C PRO A 617 -7.45 -0.27 -8.72
N CYS A 618 -7.64 0.07 -10.00
CA CYS A 618 -8.00 1.41 -10.44
C CYS A 618 -9.51 1.58 -10.32
N PHE A 619 -9.95 2.21 -9.24
CA PHE A 619 -11.38 2.38 -8.96
C PHE A 619 -12.05 3.35 -9.95
N PRO A 620 -13.35 3.12 -10.26
CA PRO A 620 -14.14 4.07 -11.02
C PRO A 620 -14.16 5.47 -10.37
N PRO A 621 -14.25 6.54 -11.17
CA PRO A 621 -14.21 7.91 -10.66
C PRO A 621 -15.41 8.19 -9.74
N LYS A 622 -15.14 8.86 -8.61
CA LYS A 622 -16.18 9.32 -7.67
C LYS A 622 -16.66 10.73 -8.01
N GLU A 623 -15.77 11.54 -8.57
CA GLU A 623 -15.98 12.95 -8.85
C GLU A 623 -15.78 13.25 -10.34
N SER A 624 -16.56 14.20 -10.87
CA SER A 624 -16.55 14.54 -12.30
C SER A 624 -15.23 15.15 -12.78
N VAL A 625 -14.50 15.84 -11.90
CA VAL A 625 -13.21 16.49 -12.23
C VAL A 625 -12.15 15.47 -12.64
N GLN A 626 -12.27 14.22 -12.19
CA GLN A 626 -11.28 13.18 -12.45
C GLN A 626 -11.44 12.53 -13.83
N LEU A 627 -12.58 12.72 -14.52
CA LEU A 627 -12.93 12.00 -15.76
C LEU A 627 -11.91 12.18 -16.90
N MET A 628 -11.26 13.34 -17.00
CA MET A 628 -10.27 13.61 -18.05
C MET A 628 -9.02 12.70 -17.98
N SER A 629 -8.76 12.13 -16.80
CA SER A 629 -7.66 11.20 -16.58
C SER A 629 -8.00 9.76 -16.94
N TYR A 630 -9.30 9.45 -17.12
CA TYR A 630 -9.79 8.12 -17.47
C TYR A 630 -10.14 8.09 -18.96
N LYS A 631 -9.26 7.53 -19.79
CA LYS A 631 -9.38 7.65 -21.24
C LYS A 631 -8.82 6.46 -22.01
N VAL A 632 -9.42 6.20 -23.14
CA VAL A 632 -8.87 5.40 -24.23
C VAL A 632 -8.12 6.38 -25.14
N LEU A 633 -6.81 6.15 -25.31
CA LEU A 633 -5.95 7.07 -26.04
C LEU A 633 -6.32 7.10 -27.52
N ARG A 634 -6.18 8.27 -28.15
CA ARG A 634 -6.37 8.45 -29.59
C ARG A 634 -5.49 7.49 -30.40
N GLY A 635 -5.92 7.19 -31.63
CA GLY A 635 -5.17 6.28 -32.52
C GLY A 635 -5.47 4.80 -32.29
N VAL A 636 -6.61 4.46 -31.68
CA VAL A 636 -7.06 3.08 -31.49
C VAL A 636 -7.18 2.32 -32.82
N LEU A 637 -7.50 3.01 -33.91
CA LEU A 637 -7.58 2.43 -35.25
C LEU A 637 -6.70 3.23 -36.21
N LYS A 638 -5.98 2.50 -37.08
CA LYS A 638 -5.19 3.04 -38.18
C LYS A 638 -5.56 2.32 -39.46
N ALA A 639 -5.82 3.07 -40.54
CA ALA A 639 -6.00 2.50 -41.87
C ALA A 639 -4.69 2.64 -42.66
N VAL A 640 -4.29 1.57 -43.33
CA VAL A 640 -3.14 1.52 -44.24
C VAL A 640 -3.66 1.03 -45.59
N THR A 641 -3.51 1.84 -46.63
CA THR A 641 -3.87 1.48 -48.01
C THR A 641 -2.82 0.54 -48.57
N GLN A 642 -3.24 -0.51 -49.29
CA GLN A 642 -2.33 -1.47 -49.91
C GLN A 642 -1.87 -1.03 -51.30
#